data_AF-A0A448YP48-F1
#
_entry.id   AF-A0A448YP48-F1
#
_cell.length_a   1.000
_cell.length_b   1.000
_cell.length_c   1.000
_cell.angle_alpha   90.00
_cell.angle_beta   90.00
_cell.angle_gamma   90.00
#
_symmetry.space_group_name_H-M   'P 1'
#
loop_
_entity.id
_entity.type
_entity.pdbx_description
1 polymer ?
#
loop_
_entity_poly.entity_id
_entity_poly.type
_entity_poly.pdbx_seq_one_letter_code
_entity_poly.pdbx_strand_id
1 'polypeptide(L)'
;MFWPVSLSSVQALPEVPEMQKLFSATKSTAADASSISYQPFPHKDPIIGSVSSPSASQLVPNHSFPYAVLTYRSLYLFDSRTGSPISAHIRSDDSVTKYGSNVKVKASPNGKAFAVETSGNVVLVYTIRSDMSEDELLTIYNSDGFVLQNGYPLPRYRASVNGHRGININSDVANGIVQTFLSVFRSDSPNEAPVVDYGLRLRLILNVQSRLCDFCFVSNVELLLVNSKPRAFQIVRLDTSKRDDVEKSDKSLTATTDSHGPISFLLLEDLEWYPEEDKHSDIVDMYYDYSLDCFAMVNSLGHCWLVKRQARSKEVVVDGDEANNPLIEKPQHLFEGFLVYNGEQVRRQAKGIKQINGTNGTNGTAPAAAAASTSATHCLISHSKNICYTGLSNGSLLIFKLHPNSTTTLLKTIKKPMNAGPLRRLVLSPYGDSVIVQYGNGWTVHSFLGNLNFSTFEYDPLILSVPNDIRFIDGMHLLLTHSDQILRISLARLNYTRDMTSVAIKRPILISSDKISVFRAYDKKLVDEHHYNYNVSDTTSKETNIWFEEQLPLTFRLRNKDIRSCCASDDGSRVCIIGDHDVALLDVLRQSWKLLEFHPDSITEVPNPFIASIWWKNHLILGSRTNEKSELLAFPLSIIEPDQQFAYDAAIWFFDFAETKFDEKLLSINIDTFSDELFVTTDALSIYTWKLTMKVKNEPLLASVPTHLSVLFQRSRVYQLKGCFGENSQTIRVNYSTVLLVGEGDLLLLANTDLYYIRKVHGTTSSAVYEAKILSNSAEYVQKLSPDLVCVFDGSQLLHYSSTPGQDMSIASPIKVKTGNDIVCDKEGEYVVNSAGTTPYPLTTLAAKNVIFGLEVDCRSDTKLRLETTKRDYLDDLVNHYIVSNIRANAEDPNTLGISVVYRKLFRYRQFKFVLEVLMVNYVQKAYEDKGYDKGNQYFERLMELIRMTRKQYEILLNCLKKTEVQYWSVLFEKLGETPRDIVNRMFRDAENYRLSAHYFTIMLNYEKEASNGDSKLSEQDLDLIGEILLMLVLTKDYETSFEMVRFIKMIDEKMCHTVVEGLGRRIAERTTERTTERTTERSDV
;
A
#
# COMPACT_ATOMS: atom_id res chain seq x y z
N MET A 1 -3.34 1.25 0.31
CA MET A 1 -2.72 0.12 1.03
C MET A 1 -3.83 -0.74 1.60
N PHE A 2 -3.71 -2.06 1.46
CA PHE A 2 -4.72 -3.03 1.90
C PHE A 2 -4.11 -4.13 2.76
N TRP A 3 -4.86 -4.60 3.75
CA TRP A 3 -4.47 -5.75 4.56
C TRP A 3 -5.57 -6.80 4.57
N PRO A 4 -5.25 -8.09 4.39
CA PRO A 4 -6.20 -9.17 4.57
C PRO A 4 -6.60 -9.29 6.04
N VAL A 5 -7.90 -9.23 6.33
CA VAL A 5 -8.43 -9.11 7.71
C VAL A 5 -9.19 -10.35 8.14
N SER A 6 -9.93 -10.98 7.23
CA SER A 6 -10.70 -12.18 7.57
C SER A 6 -11.06 -12.98 6.32
N LEU A 7 -11.18 -14.29 6.47
CA LEU A 7 -11.79 -15.15 5.46
C LEU A 7 -13.31 -15.03 5.57
N SER A 8 -13.91 -14.32 4.62
CA SER A 8 -15.34 -13.98 4.63
C SER A 8 -16.25 -15.13 4.19
N SER A 9 -15.84 -15.89 3.17
CA SER A 9 -16.62 -17.03 2.68
C SER A 9 -15.71 -18.07 2.02
N VAL A 10 -16.10 -19.34 2.17
CA VAL A 10 -15.59 -20.47 1.38
C VAL A 10 -16.79 -21.14 0.73
N GLN A 11 -16.81 -21.18 -0.60
CA GLN A 11 -17.92 -21.77 -1.36
C GLN A 11 -17.39 -22.73 -2.42
N ALA A 12 -18.08 -23.84 -2.64
CA ALA A 12 -17.83 -24.71 -3.80
C ALA A 12 -18.54 -24.15 -5.03
N LEU A 13 -18.21 -24.67 -6.22
CA LEU A 13 -18.99 -24.37 -7.42
C LEU A 13 -20.45 -24.83 -7.26
N PRO A 14 -21.44 -24.06 -7.74
CA PRO A 14 -22.85 -24.40 -7.58
C PRO A 14 -23.18 -25.69 -8.34
N GLU A 15 -23.91 -26.60 -7.68
CA GLU A 15 -24.36 -27.84 -8.32
C GLU A 15 -25.32 -27.56 -9.46
N VAL A 16 -25.01 -28.10 -10.64
CA VAL A 16 -25.90 -28.06 -11.80
C VAL A 16 -26.70 -29.37 -11.88
N PRO A 17 -28.02 -29.31 -12.14
CA PRO A 17 -28.85 -30.51 -12.26
C PRO A 17 -28.33 -31.47 -13.34
N GLU A 18 -28.70 -32.74 -13.22
CA GLU A 18 -28.29 -33.78 -14.17
C GLU A 18 -28.82 -33.48 -15.58
N MET A 19 -27.91 -33.04 -16.44
CA MET A 19 -28.22 -32.46 -17.76
C MET A 19 -29.01 -33.45 -18.63
N GLN A 20 -28.67 -34.73 -18.60
CA GLN A 20 -29.37 -35.78 -19.36
C GLN A 20 -30.86 -35.92 -18.97
N LYS A 21 -31.19 -35.77 -17.67
CA LYS A 21 -32.57 -35.87 -17.19
C LYS A 21 -33.41 -34.66 -17.61
N LEU A 22 -32.82 -33.47 -17.65
CA LEU A 22 -33.47 -32.24 -18.14
C LEU A 22 -33.93 -32.38 -19.61
N PHE A 23 -33.07 -32.89 -20.50
CA PHE A 23 -33.39 -33.05 -21.91
C PHE A 23 -34.42 -34.16 -22.19
N SER A 24 -34.48 -35.18 -21.31
CA SER A 24 -35.51 -36.22 -21.41
C SER A 24 -36.92 -35.73 -21.01
N ALA A 25 -37.01 -34.65 -20.23
CA ALA A 25 -38.26 -34.14 -19.66
C ALA A 25 -38.91 -33.03 -20.52
N THR A 26 -38.14 -32.28 -21.31
CA THR A 26 -38.66 -31.32 -22.28
C THR A 26 -39.09 -32.04 -23.55
N LYS A 27 -40.37 -31.98 -23.91
CA LYS A 27 -40.88 -32.39 -25.23
C LYS A 27 -40.36 -31.43 -26.30
N SER A 28 -39.05 -31.43 -26.56
CA SER A 28 -38.46 -30.67 -27.66
C SER A 28 -38.58 -31.50 -28.93
N THR A 29 -39.06 -30.90 -30.01
CA THR A 29 -39.23 -31.52 -31.34
C THR A 29 -37.91 -31.67 -32.10
N ALA A 30 -36.76 -31.36 -31.49
CA ALA A 30 -35.45 -31.50 -32.10
C ALA A 30 -34.90 -32.90 -31.81
N ALA A 31 -34.85 -33.76 -32.83
CA ALA A 31 -34.31 -35.13 -32.73
C ALA A 31 -32.83 -35.20 -32.28
N ASP A 32 -32.11 -34.07 -32.28
CA ASP A 32 -30.68 -33.98 -31.98
C ASP A 32 -30.35 -33.61 -30.53
N ALA A 33 -31.30 -33.17 -29.70
CA ALA A 33 -31.00 -32.80 -28.30
C ALA A 33 -30.71 -34.02 -27.41
N SER A 34 -31.22 -35.20 -27.78
CA SER A 34 -31.03 -36.46 -27.04
C SER A 34 -29.67 -37.15 -27.30
N SER A 35 -28.88 -36.68 -28.27
CA SER A 35 -27.59 -37.29 -28.64
C SER A 35 -26.38 -36.62 -27.96
N ILE A 36 -26.57 -35.45 -27.33
CA ILE A 36 -25.47 -34.67 -26.73
C ILE A 36 -25.06 -35.26 -25.39
N SER A 37 -23.79 -35.63 -25.25
CA SER A 37 -23.22 -36.19 -24.03
C SER A 37 -22.58 -35.12 -23.13
N TYR A 38 -22.70 -35.33 -21.83
CA TYR A 38 -22.09 -34.50 -20.79
C TYR A 38 -21.49 -35.41 -19.73
N GLN A 39 -20.22 -35.19 -19.37
CA GLN A 39 -19.66 -35.87 -18.21
C GLN A 39 -20.41 -35.46 -16.92
N PRO A 40 -20.58 -36.39 -15.96
CA PRO A 40 -21.32 -36.12 -14.74
C PRO A 40 -20.60 -35.07 -13.87
N PHE A 41 -21.37 -34.28 -13.13
CA PHE A 41 -20.93 -33.36 -12.06
C PHE A 41 -19.94 -32.22 -12.45
N PRO A 42 -20.33 -31.25 -13.31
CA PRO A 42 -19.48 -30.11 -13.70
C PRO A 42 -19.10 -29.15 -12.54
N HIS A 43 -19.73 -29.29 -11.38
CA HIS A 43 -19.40 -28.52 -10.18
C HIS A 43 -18.19 -29.09 -9.42
N LYS A 44 -17.73 -30.31 -9.75
CA LYS A 44 -16.51 -30.91 -9.16
C LYS A 44 -15.27 -30.66 -10.01
N ASP A 45 -15.43 -30.00 -11.15
CA ASP A 45 -14.32 -29.69 -12.04
C ASP A 45 -13.37 -28.70 -11.35
N PRO A 46 -12.04 -28.92 -11.42
CA PRO A 46 -11.10 -27.98 -10.82
C PRO A 46 -11.16 -26.63 -11.51
N ILE A 47 -11.09 -25.57 -10.72
CA ILE A 47 -10.99 -24.19 -11.15
C ILE A 47 -9.57 -23.95 -11.68
N ILE A 48 -9.49 -23.57 -12.94
CA ILE A 48 -8.24 -23.30 -13.65
C ILE A 48 -7.90 -21.81 -13.72
N GLY A 49 -8.90 -20.94 -13.57
CA GLY A 49 -8.67 -19.49 -13.56
C GLY A 49 -9.92 -18.70 -13.21
N SER A 50 -9.72 -17.40 -12.98
CA SER A 50 -10.79 -16.46 -12.67
C SER A 50 -10.53 -15.11 -13.34
N VAL A 51 -11.59 -14.34 -13.55
CA VAL A 51 -11.49 -12.97 -14.05
C VAL A 51 -12.53 -12.08 -13.38
N SER A 52 -12.09 -10.90 -12.94
CA SER A 52 -12.94 -9.81 -12.48
C SER A 52 -12.97 -8.69 -13.51
N SER A 53 -13.98 -7.83 -13.42
CA SER A 53 -14.07 -6.64 -14.26
C SER A 53 -12.85 -5.74 -14.05
N PRO A 54 -12.22 -5.21 -15.11
CA PRO A 54 -11.04 -4.37 -14.97
C PRO A 54 -11.34 -3.12 -14.12
N SER A 55 -10.50 -2.86 -13.13
CA SER A 55 -10.58 -1.71 -12.21
C SER A 55 -10.47 -0.34 -12.87
N ALA A 56 -10.01 -0.29 -14.13
CA ALA A 56 -9.82 0.94 -14.90
C ALA A 56 -11.14 1.63 -15.31
N SER A 57 -12.31 1.06 -14.98
CA SER A 57 -13.61 1.70 -15.20
C SER A 57 -13.91 2.82 -14.20
N GLN A 58 -12.93 3.69 -13.86
CA GLN A 58 -13.22 5.00 -13.25
C GLN A 58 -14.22 5.81 -14.11
N LEU A 59 -14.38 5.45 -15.39
CA LEU A 59 -15.30 6.05 -16.34
C LEU A 59 -16.76 5.56 -16.23
N VAL A 60 -17.07 4.49 -15.49
CA VAL A 60 -18.46 4.03 -15.28
C VAL A 60 -18.68 3.67 -13.81
N PRO A 61 -19.08 4.62 -12.96
CA PRO A 61 -19.17 4.42 -11.50
C PRO A 61 -20.30 3.46 -11.07
N ASN A 62 -21.24 3.13 -11.96
CA ASN A 62 -22.57 2.69 -11.51
C ASN A 62 -22.86 1.17 -11.61
N HIS A 63 -22.05 0.35 -12.28
CA HIS A 63 -22.32 -1.09 -12.38
C HIS A 63 -21.12 -1.94 -11.97
N SER A 64 -21.29 -2.70 -10.88
CA SER A 64 -20.35 -3.77 -10.55
C SER A 64 -20.77 -4.96 -11.40
N PHE A 65 -20.02 -5.20 -12.48
CA PHE A 65 -20.28 -6.35 -13.33
C PHE A 65 -19.74 -7.61 -12.64
N PRO A 66 -20.45 -8.73 -12.79
CA PRO A 66 -20.08 -9.98 -12.14
C PRO A 66 -18.68 -10.44 -12.52
N TYR A 67 -18.03 -11.17 -11.61
CA TYR A 67 -16.78 -11.86 -11.90
C TYR A 67 -17.08 -13.27 -12.43
N ALA A 68 -16.13 -13.83 -13.18
CA ALA A 68 -16.28 -15.15 -13.77
C ALA A 68 -15.20 -16.13 -13.30
N VAL A 69 -15.58 -17.40 -13.15
CA VAL A 69 -14.72 -18.51 -12.74
C VAL A 69 -14.70 -19.55 -13.86
N LEU A 70 -13.50 -19.96 -14.25
CA LEU A 70 -13.24 -20.84 -15.38
C LEU A 70 -12.82 -22.23 -14.87
N THR A 71 -13.46 -23.25 -15.41
CA THR A 71 -13.05 -24.67 -15.32
C THR A 71 -12.66 -25.15 -16.72
N TYR A 72 -12.16 -26.39 -16.85
CA TYR A 72 -11.76 -26.93 -18.16
C TYR A 72 -12.89 -26.97 -19.21
N ARG A 73 -14.17 -26.96 -18.81
CA ARG A 73 -15.32 -26.98 -19.72
C ARG A 73 -16.43 -25.95 -19.42
N SER A 74 -16.38 -25.27 -18.28
CA SER A 74 -17.46 -24.39 -17.82
C SER A 74 -16.97 -22.99 -17.47
N LEU A 75 -17.84 -21.99 -17.67
CA LEU A 75 -17.67 -20.61 -17.24
C LEU A 75 -18.83 -20.23 -16.29
N TYR A 76 -18.52 -20.00 -15.02
CA TYR A 76 -19.47 -19.61 -13.98
C TYR A 76 -19.41 -18.11 -13.75
N LEU A 77 -20.55 -17.48 -13.53
CA LEU A 77 -20.72 -16.04 -13.30
C LEU A 77 -21.23 -15.80 -11.89
N PHE A 78 -20.59 -14.90 -11.15
CA PHE A 78 -20.91 -14.61 -9.74
C PHE A 78 -21.05 -13.12 -9.50
N ASP A 79 -21.97 -12.75 -8.63
CA ASP A 79 -22.16 -11.37 -8.19
C ASP A 79 -20.97 -10.93 -7.34
N SER A 80 -20.32 -9.84 -7.74
CA SER A 80 -19.12 -9.32 -7.06
C SER A 80 -19.39 -8.85 -5.64
N ARG A 81 -20.59 -8.33 -5.35
CA ARG A 81 -20.95 -7.78 -4.04
C ARG A 81 -21.28 -8.90 -3.06
N THR A 82 -22.19 -9.79 -3.41
CA THR A 82 -22.70 -10.85 -2.53
C THR A 82 -21.88 -12.13 -2.61
N GLY A 83 -21.17 -12.37 -3.72
CA GLY A 83 -20.51 -13.65 -4.01
C GLY A 83 -21.48 -14.73 -4.51
N SER A 84 -22.75 -14.39 -4.72
CA SER A 84 -23.80 -15.34 -5.11
C SER A 84 -23.63 -15.79 -6.57
N PRO A 85 -23.88 -17.06 -6.90
CA PRO A 85 -23.84 -17.52 -8.28
C PRO A 85 -25.02 -16.95 -9.07
N ILE A 86 -24.75 -16.46 -10.28
CA ILE A 86 -25.75 -15.86 -11.18
C ILE A 86 -26.12 -16.83 -12.30
N SER A 87 -25.14 -17.25 -13.09
CA SER A 87 -25.35 -18.14 -14.22
C SER A 87 -24.10 -18.98 -14.52
N ALA A 88 -24.28 -20.08 -15.23
CA ALA A 88 -23.18 -20.93 -15.66
C ALA A 88 -23.38 -21.37 -17.11
N HIS A 89 -22.29 -21.37 -17.89
CA HIS A 89 -22.25 -21.93 -19.23
C HIS A 89 -21.36 -23.17 -19.25
N ILE A 90 -21.94 -24.34 -19.48
CA ILE A 90 -21.25 -25.63 -19.50
C ILE A 90 -21.16 -26.14 -20.94
N ARG A 91 -19.95 -26.48 -21.40
CA ARG A 91 -19.71 -27.08 -22.71
C ARG A 91 -20.00 -28.58 -22.70
N SER A 92 -20.61 -29.09 -23.79
CA SER A 92 -20.80 -30.52 -24.02
C SER A 92 -19.47 -31.22 -24.30
N ASP A 93 -19.45 -32.54 -24.14
CA ASP A 93 -18.25 -33.34 -24.39
C ASP A 93 -17.83 -33.26 -25.87
N ASP A 94 -18.79 -33.14 -26.79
CA ASP A 94 -18.53 -32.91 -28.22
C ASP A 94 -17.88 -31.55 -28.47
N SER A 95 -18.34 -30.49 -27.79
CA SER A 95 -17.74 -29.15 -27.89
C SER A 95 -16.31 -29.15 -27.36
N VAL A 96 -16.06 -29.81 -26.23
CA VAL A 96 -14.72 -29.94 -25.64
C VAL A 96 -13.81 -30.75 -26.55
N THR A 97 -14.30 -31.83 -27.16
CA THR A 97 -13.54 -32.65 -28.11
C THR A 97 -13.22 -31.86 -29.39
N LYS A 98 -14.18 -31.08 -29.91
CA LYS A 98 -14.03 -30.32 -31.15
C LYS A 98 -13.13 -29.09 -31.02
N TYR A 99 -13.30 -28.31 -29.95
CA TYR A 99 -12.61 -27.02 -29.79
C TYR A 99 -11.54 -27.03 -28.68
N GLY A 100 -11.35 -28.14 -27.97
CA GLY A 100 -10.39 -28.26 -26.86
C GLY A 100 -10.92 -27.74 -25.52
N SER A 101 -10.19 -28.03 -24.44
CA SER A 101 -10.52 -27.58 -23.07
C SER A 101 -10.20 -26.10 -22.90
N ASN A 102 -10.92 -25.41 -22.01
CA ASN A 102 -10.62 -24.03 -21.64
C ASN A 102 -9.23 -23.92 -20.99
N VAL A 103 -8.54 -22.80 -21.23
CA VAL A 103 -7.17 -22.55 -20.74
C VAL A 103 -7.09 -21.22 -19.98
N LYS A 104 -7.55 -20.13 -20.60
CA LYS A 104 -7.39 -18.77 -20.07
C LYS A 104 -8.63 -17.93 -20.36
N VAL A 105 -8.97 -17.00 -19.48
CA VAL A 105 -10.07 -16.05 -19.67
C VAL A 105 -9.62 -14.61 -19.39
N LYS A 106 -10.09 -13.66 -20.19
CA LYS A 106 -9.95 -12.21 -19.94
C LYS A 106 -11.30 -11.51 -20.14
N ALA A 107 -11.53 -10.41 -19.44
CA ALA A 107 -12.76 -9.62 -19.50
C ALA A 107 -12.53 -8.31 -20.25
N SER A 108 -13.59 -7.80 -20.88
CA SER A 108 -13.58 -6.48 -21.52
C SER A 108 -13.53 -5.36 -20.48
N PRO A 109 -13.11 -4.13 -20.86
CA PRO A 109 -13.01 -2.98 -19.95
C PRO A 109 -14.32 -2.67 -19.21
N ASN A 110 -15.46 -2.84 -19.90
CA ASN A 110 -16.78 -2.64 -19.33
C ASN A 110 -17.34 -3.85 -18.56
N GLY A 111 -16.58 -4.93 -18.40
CA GLY A 111 -17.02 -6.15 -17.70
C GLY A 111 -18.17 -6.92 -18.36
N LYS A 112 -18.62 -6.53 -19.56
CA LYS A 112 -19.76 -7.14 -20.26
C LYS A 112 -19.39 -8.27 -21.21
N ALA A 113 -18.12 -8.48 -21.52
CA ALA A 113 -17.68 -9.54 -22.41
C ALA A 113 -16.49 -10.30 -21.82
N PHE A 114 -16.41 -11.60 -22.13
CA PHE A 114 -15.33 -12.49 -21.71
C PHE A 114 -14.80 -13.25 -22.91
N ALA A 115 -13.49 -13.26 -23.12
CA ALA A 115 -12.84 -14.08 -24.13
C ALA A 115 -12.12 -15.24 -23.45
N VAL A 116 -12.45 -16.46 -23.86
CA VAL A 116 -11.90 -17.72 -23.34
C VAL A 116 -11.04 -18.39 -24.42
N GLU A 117 -9.76 -18.55 -24.14
CA GLU A 117 -8.84 -19.35 -24.94
C GLU A 117 -9.01 -20.84 -24.62
N THR A 118 -8.92 -21.67 -25.65
CA THR A 118 -9.02 -23.13 -25.56
C THR A 118 -7.75 -23.82 -26.06
N SER A 119 -7.53 -25.06 -25.64
CA SER A 119 -6.39 -25.87 -26.05
C SER A 119 -6.40 -26.24 -27.54
N GLY A 120 -7.54 -26.05 -28.23
CA GLY A 120 -7.68 -26.22 -29.67
C GLY A 120 -7.34 -24.98 -30.49
N ASN A 121 -6.70 -23.96 -29.91
CA ASN A 121 -6.43 -22.65 -30.53
C ASN A 121 -7.70 -21.91 -31.00
N VAL A 122 -8.78 -22.01 -30.22
CA VAL A 122 -10.03 -21.30 -30.47
C VAL A 122 -10.28 -20.31 -29.34
N VAL A 123 -10.74 -19.10 -29.70
CA VAL A 123 -11.17 -18.08 -28.74
C VAL A 123 -12.70 -18.00 -28.75
N LEU A 124 -13.31 -18.31 -27.62
CA LEU A 124 -14.75 -18.23 -27.39
C LEU A 124 -15.08 -16.89 -26.74
N VAL A 125 -15.89 -16.05 -27.38
CA VAL A 125 -16.29 -14.74 -26.84
C VAL A 125 -17.70 -14.82 -26.29
N TYR A 126 -17.83 -14.61 -25.00
CA TYR A 126 -19.08 -14.53 -24.25
C TYR A 126 -19.46 -13.08 -23.97
N THR A 127 -20.75 -12.79 -23.86
CA THR A 127 -21.29 -11.48 -23.52
C THR A 127 -22.42 -11.57 -22.51
N ILE A 128 -22.51 -10.57 -21.62
CA ILE A 128 -23.60 -10.35 -20.69
C ILE A 128 -24.66 -9.46 -21.36
N ARG A 129 -25.93 -9.89 -21.39
CA ARG A 129 -27.07 -9.03 -21.73
C ARG A 129 -27.84 -8.65 -20.46
N SER A 130 -28.17 -7.36 -20.32
CA SER A 130 -28.99 -6.79 -19.23
C SER A 130 -30.49 -6.73 -19.56
N ASP A 131 -30.83 -6.72 -20.86
CA ASP A 131 -32.20 -6.50 -21.33
C ASP A 131 -32.67 -7.79 -22.01
N MET A 132 -33.52 -8.56 -21.34
CA MET A 132 -34.05 -9.81 -21.89
C MET A 132 -35.58 -9.78 -21.91
N SER A 133 -36.15 -10.05 -23.09
CA SER A 133 -37.45 -10.72 -23.23
C SER A 133 -37.29 -12.21 -22.92
N GLU A 134 -38.36 -12.84 -22.42
CA GLU A 134 -38.37 -14.19 -21.83
C GLU A 134 -37.90 -15.32 -22.78
N ASP A 135 -37.92 -15.10 -24.10
CA ASP A 135 -37.69 -16.14 -25.12
C ASP A 135 -36.22 -16.34 -25.55
N GLU A 136 -35.32 -15.39 -25.29
CA GLU A 136 -33.96 -15.39 -25.89
C GLU A 136 -32.84 -15.86 -24.95
N LEU A 137 -33.14 -16.20 -23.70
CA LEU A 137 -32.14 -16.17 -22.63
C LEU A 137 -31.07 -17.27 -22.69
N LEU A 138 -31.31 -18.35 -23.42
CA LEU A 138 -30.49 -19.54 -23.26
C LEU A 138 -30.27 -20.33 -24.54
N THR A 139 -30.37 -19.77 -25.74
CA THR A 139 -30.27 -20.58 -26.97
C THR A 139 -29.29 -19.95 -27.95
N ILE A 140 -28.13 -20.58 -28.15
CA ILE A 140 -27.17 -20.20 -29.19
C ILE A 140 -27.70 -20.78 -30.49
N TYR A 141 -27.85 -19.97 -31.53
CA TYR A 141 -28.28 -20.43 -32.86
C TYR A 141 -27.11 -20.38 -33.86
N ASN A 142 -27.10 -21.30 -34.82
CA ASN A 142 -26.35 -21.27 -36.07
C ASN A 142 -26.85 -20.07 -36.92
N SER A 143 -26.01 -19.55 -37.82
CA SER A 143 -26.40 -18.66 -38.93
C SER A 143 -27.66 -19.10 -39.71
N ASP A 144 -27.96 -20.40 -39.76
CA ASP A 144 -29.16 -20.96 -40.40
C ASP A 144 -30.38 -21.08 -39.46
N GLY A 145 -30.30 -20.57 -38.22
CA GLY A 145 -31.40 -20.59 -37.25
C GLY A 145 -31.54 -21.88 -36.43
N PHE A 146 -30.56 -22.80 -36.48
CA PHE A 146 -30.55 -24.03 -35.66
C PHE A 146 -29.95 -23.82 -34.28
N VAL A 147 -30.54 -24.40 -33.23
CA VAL A 147 -30.00 -24.35 -31.86
C VAL A 147 -28.68 -25.13 -31.77
N LEU A 148 -27.58 -24.44 -31.46
CA LEU A 148 -26.24 -24.97 -31.25
C LEU A 148 -25.95 -25.35 -29.78
N GLN A 149 -26.43 -24.58 -28.78
CA GLN A 149 -26.13 -24.84 -27.35
C GLN A 149 -26.95 -23.95 -26.40
N ASN A 150 -27.33 -24.46 -25.21
CA ASN A 150 -28.08 -23.69 -24.19
C ASN A 150 -27.30 -23.33 -22.91
N GLY A 151 -27.51 -22.11 -22.38
CA GLY A 151 -27.04 -21.66 -21.05
C GLY A 151 -28.07 -21.95 -19.94
N TYR A 152 -27.73 -21.82 -18.65
CA TYR A 152 -28.69 -22.02 -17.54
C TYR A 152 -28.63 -20.88 -16.49
N PRO A 153 -29.78 -20.30 -16.08
CA PRO A 153 -29.88 -19.50 -14.86
C PRO A 153 -30.00 -20.42 -13.64
N LEU A 154 -29.33 -20.07 -12.55
CA LEU A 154 -29.54 -20.67 -11.24
C LEU A 154 -30.67 -19.89 -10.52
N PRO A 155 -31.34 -20.47 -9.52
CA PRO A 155 -32.71 -21.01 -9.56
C PRO A 155 -33.87 -20.02 -9.85
N ARG A 156 -34.92 -20.49 -10.55
CA ARG A 156 -36.17 -19.76 -10.88
C ARG A 156 -37.21 -19.76 -9.75
N TYR A 157 -37.83 -18.60 -9.50
CA TYR A 157 -39.16 -18.48 -8.89
C TYR A 157 -40.25 -18.90 -9.91
N ARG A 158 -41.25 -19.68 -9.47
CA ARG A 158 -42.41 -20.05 -10.29
C ARG A 158 -43.52 -19.02 -10.14
N ALA A 159 -43.89 -18.34 -11.23
CA ALA A 159 -45.22 -17.73 -11.35
C ALA A 159 -46.21 -18.78 -11.87
N SER A 160 -47.32 -18.95 -11.15
CA SER A 160 -48.41 -19.88 -11.50
C SER A 160 -49.21 -19.34 -12.69
N VAL A 161 -49.35 -20.17 -13.73
CA VAL A 161 -50.27 -19.93 -14.85
C VAL A 161 -51.67 -20.36 -14.40
N ASN A 162 -52.56 -19.40 -14.13
CA ASN A 162 -54.01 -19.57 -14.32
C ASN A 162 -54.76 -18.24 -14.23
N GLY A 163 -55.26 -17.77 -15.38
CA GLY A 163 -56.66 -17.32 -15.49
C GLY A 163 -56.97 -15.82 -15.47
N HIS A 164 -57.25 -15.30 -16.67
CA HIS A 164 -58.27 -14.27 -16.99
C HIS A 164 -58.04 -12.81 -16.56
N ARG A 165 -57.64 -11.98 -17.53
CA ARG A 165 -58.46 -10.91 -18.17
C ARG A 165 -57.55 -10.05 -19.05
N GLY A 166 -57.73 -10.13 -20.37
CA GLY A 166 -57.03 -9.30 -21.34
C GLY A 166 -57.56 -7.86 -21.36
N ILE A 167 -56.68 -6.93 -21.71
CA ILE A 167 -57.04 -5.63 -22.29
C ILE A 167 -56.29 -5.51 -23.61
N ASN A 168 -57.06 -5.16 -24.64
CA ASN A 168 -56.66 -5.02 -26.03
C ASN A 168 -55.64 -3.88 -26.21
N ILE A 169 -54.57 -4.15 -26.97
CA ILE A 169 -53.49 -3.21 -27.26
C ILE A 169 -53.89 -2.47 -28.54
N ASN A 170 -54.33 -1.22 -28.41
CA ASN A 170 -54.39 -0.24 -29.49
C ASN A 170 -54.34 1.18 -28.90
N SER A 171 -53.18 1.54 -28.35
CA SER A 171 -52.74 2.93 -28.13
C SER A 171 -51.27 2.93 -27.72
N ASP A 172 -50.49 3.87 -28.25
CA ASP A 172 -49.03 4.07 -28.11
C ASP A 172 -48.48 4.29 -26.68
N VAL A 173 -48.87 3.49 -25.70
CA VAL A 173 -48.34 3.55 -24.33
C VAL A 173 -48.16 2.13 -23.77
N ALA A 174 -47.31 1.32 -24.41
CA ALA A 174 -47.04 -0.05 -23.99
C ALA A 174 -45.96 -0.19 -22.90
N ASN A 175 -45.47 0.91 -22.31
CA ASN A 175 -44.42 0.86 -21.28
C ASN A 175 -44.93 1.04 -19.83
N GLY A 176 -46.22 1.37 -19.63
CA GLY A 176 -46.76 1.69 -18.31
C GLY A 176 -46.84 0.49 -17.37
N ILE A 177 -47.52 -0.59 -17.77
CA ILE A 177 -47.87 -1.67 -16.85
C ILE A 177 -46.65 -2.49 -16.42
N VAL A 178 -45.68 -2.74 -17.30
CA VAL A 178 -44.47 -3.52 -16.97
C VAL A 178 -43.53 -2.74 -16.06
N GLN A 179 -43.39 -1.43 -16.25
CA GLN A 179 -42.65 -0.55 -15.33
C GLN A 179 -43.36 -0.42 -13.97
N THR A 180 -44.69 -0.29 -13.96
CA THR A 180 -45.49 -0.26 -12.73
C THR A 180 -45.47 -1.62 -11.99
N PHE A 181 -45.40 -2.75 -12.70
CA PHE A 181 -45.31 -4.07 -12.07
C PHE A 181 -43.89 -4.37 -11.56
N LEU A 182 -42.84 -3.97 -12.29
CA LEU A 182 -41.44 -4.08 -11.84
C LEU A 182 -41.12 -3.14 -10.67
N SER A 183 -41.76 -1.97 -10.58
CA SER A 183 -41.64 -1.09 -9.40
C SER A 183 -42.37 -1.63 -8.17
N VAL A 184 -43.41 -2.45 -8.33
CA VAL A 184 -44.09 -3.15 -7.22
C VAL A 184 -43.24 -4.32 -6.65
N PHE A 185 -42.33 -4.90 -7.44
CA PHE A 185 -41.37 -5.92 -6.97
C PHE A 185 -40.01 -5.36 -6.54
N ARG A 186 -39.70 -4.10 -6.89
CA ARG A 186 -38.62 -3.37 -6.23
C ARG A 186 -39.16 -2.94 -4.88
N SER A 187 -38.58 -3.45 -3.80
CA SER A 187 -38.93 -2.97 -2.48
C SER A 187 -38.68 -1.45 -2.39
N ASP A 188 -39.68 -0.69 -1.95
CA ASP A 188 -39.51 0.70 -1.51
C ASP A 188 -38.70 0.81 -0.21
N SER A 189 -38.41 -0.33 0.44
CA SER A 189 -37.55 -0.37 1.62
C SER A 189 -36.10 -0.09 1.22
N PRO A 190 -35.46 0.94 1.81
CA PRO A 190 -34.05 1.25 1.57
C PRO A 190 -33.09 0.16 2.08
N ASN A 191 -33.62 -0.93 2.66
CA ASN A 191 -32.87 -2.05 3.21
C ASN A 191 -32.82 -3.28 2.28
N GLU A 192 -33.40 -3.25 1.08
CA GLU A 192 -33.31 -4.35 0.11
C GLU A 192 -32.46 -3.94 -1.10
N ALA A 193 -31.48 -4.76 -1.48
CA ALA A 193 -30.71 -4.57 -2.71
C ALA A 193 -31.26 -5.48 -3.82
N PRO A 194 -31.55 -4.96 -5.03
CA PRO A 194 -32.02 -5.80 -6.13
C PRO A 194 -30.91 -6.72 -6.62
N VAL A 195 -31.19 -8.01 -6.73
CA VAL A 195 -30.35 -8.95 -7.48
C VAL A 195 -30.72 -8.79 -8.96
N VAL A 196 -29.73 -8.46 -9.80
CA VAL A 196 -29.94 -8.32 -11.25
C VAL A 196 -29.59 -9.63 -11.94
N ASP A 197 -30.54 -10.23 -12.64
CA ASP A 197 -30.31 -11.44 -13.43
C ASP A 197 -29.49 -11.10 -14.68
N TYR A 198 -28.24 -11.58 -14.74
CA TYR A 198 -27.38 -11.46 -15.92
C TYR A 198 -27.36 -12.77 -16.71
N GLY A 199 -27.78 -12.71 -17.98
CA GLY A 199 -27.67 -13.83 -18.93
C GLY A 199 -26.30 -13.87 -19.60
N LEU A 200 -25.62 -15.02 -19.53
CA LEU A 200 -24.33 -15.27 -20.20
C LEU A 200 -24.55 -15.95 -21.56
N ARG A 201 -24.12 -15.32 -22.65
CA ARG A 201 -24.29 -15.82 -24.03
C ARG A 201 -22.96 -15.98 -24.75
N LEU A 202 -22.74 -17.09 -25.45
CA LEU A 202 -21.65 -17.21 -26.44
C LEU A 202 -22.03 -16.41 -27.69
N ARG A 203 -21.24 -15.38 -28.02
CA ARG A 203 -21.45 -14.49 -29.17
C ARG A 203 -20.64 -14.92 -30.39
N LEU A 204 -19.41 -15.37 -30.19
CA LEU A 204 -18.48 -15.62 -31.29
C LEU A 204 -17.52 -16.77 -30.99
N ILE A 205 -17.22 -17.57 -32.01
CA ILE A 205 -16.18 -18.61 -32.00
C ILE A 205 -15.12 -18.19 -33.02
N LEU A 206 -13.93 -17.83 -32.55
CA LEU A 206 -12.80 -17.41 -33.39
C LEU A 206 -11.80 -18.55 -33.51
N ASN A 207 -11.67 -19.12 -34.70
CA ASN A 207 -10.62 -20.09 -35.00
C ASN A 207 -9.30 -19.36 -35.26
N VAL A 208 -8.31 -19.57 -34.41
CA VAL A 208 -6.98 -18.96 -34.57
C VAL A 208 -6.06 -19.96 -35.26
N GLN A 209 -5.53 -19.57 -36.42
CA GLN A 209 -4.72 -20.47 -37.26
C GLN A 209 -3.37 -20.81 -36.64
N SER A 210 -2.83 -19.89 -35.82
CA SER A 210 -1.55 -20.01 -35.14
C SER A 210 -1.74 -20.09 -33.64
N ARG A 211 -0.74 -20.63 -32.94
CA ARG A 211 -0.75 -20.70 -31.47
C ARG A 211 -0.73 -19.28 -30.90
N LEU A 212 -1.63 -19.01 -29.95
CA LEU A 212 -1.63 -17.77 -29.20
C LEU A 212 -0.54 -17.77 -28.12
N CYS A 213 0.20 -16.68 -28.03
CA CYS A 213 1.08 -16.36 -26.92
C CYS A 213 0.28 -15.71 -25.78
N ASP A 214 -0.48 -14.67 -26.12
CA ASP A 214 -1.46 -14.04 -25.22
C ASP A 214 -2.52 -13.29 -26.05
N PHE A 215 -3.56 -12.79 -25.40
CA PHE A 215 -4.59 -11.92 -25.99
C PHE A 215 -5.06 -10.89 -24.97
N CYS A 216 -5.68 -9.79 -25.38
CA CYS A 216 -6.41 -8.91 -24.46
C CYS A 216 -7.48 -8.11 -25.21
N PHE A 217 -8.50 -7.66 -24.48
CA PHE A 217 -9.35 -6.60 -25.00
C PHE A 217 -8.55 -5.30 -24.99
N VAL A 218 -8.57 -4.57 -26.09
CA VAL A 218 -8.00 -3.21 -26.22
C VAL A 218 -9.11 -2.18 -26.04
N SER A 219 -10.31 -2.52 -26.48
CA SER A 219 -11.53 -1.76 -26.21
C SER A 219 -12.69 -2.71 -25.94
N ASN A 220 -13.89 -2.18 -25.73
CA ASN A 220 -15.09 -3.01 -25.57
C ASN A 220 -15.45 -3.81 -26.85
N VAL A 221 -14.86 -3.46 -27.99
CA VAL A 221 -15.19 -4.03 -29.30
C VAL A 221 -13.96 -4.51 -30.08
N GLU A 222 -12.74 -4.28 -29.59
CA GLU A 222 -11.49 -4.70 -30.24
C GLU A 222 -10.74 -5.70 -29.35
N LEU A 223 -10.42 -6.86 -29.93
CA LEU A 223 -9.63 -7.92 -29.31
C LEU A 223 -8.26 -8.00 -29.99
N LEU A 224 -7.18 -7.82 -29.22
CA LEU A 224 -5.81 -8.04 -29.65
C LEU A 224 -5.40 -9.48 -29.36
N LEU A 225 -4.94 -10.17 -30.39
CA LEU A 225 -4.36 -11.50 -30.36
C LEU A 225 -2.86 -11.39 -30.65
N VAL A 226 -2.03 -12.06 -29.85
CA VAL A 226 -0.58 -12.13 -30.04
C VAL A 226 -0.25 -13.54 -30.50
N ASN A 227 0.16 -13.67 -31.76
CA ASN A 227 0.41 -14.96 -32.40
C ASN A 227 1.88 -15.35 -32.31
N SER A 228 2.18 -16.65 -32.21
CA SER A 228 3.56 -17.14 -32.18
C SER A 228 4.18 -17.29 -33.58
N LYS A 229 3.40 -17.69 -34.60
CA LYS A 229 3.89 -17.92 -35.98
C LYS A 229 2.79 -17.68 -37.03
N PRO A 230 2.92 -16.67 -37.92
CA PRO A 230 3.92 -15.61 -37.86
C PRO A 230 3.72 -14.78 -36.58
N ARG A 231 4.82 -14.23 -36.04
CA ARG A 231 4.77 -13.38 -34.84
C ARG A 231 4.07 -12.10 -35.20
N ALA A 232 2.86 -11.91 -34.69
CA ALA A 232 2.05 -10.78 -35.11
C ALA A 232 1.11 -10.30 -33.99
N PHE A 233 0.86 -9.00 -33.99
CA PHE A 233 -0.27 -8.37 -33.31
C PHE A 233 -1.46 -8.36 -34.26
N GLN A 234 -2.47 -9.17 -33.97
CA GLN A 234 -3.70 -9.27 -34.75
C GLN A 234 -4.86 -8.63 -33.97
N ILE A 235 -5.45 -7.57 -34.51
CA ILE A 235 -6.61 -6.90 -33.93
C ILE A 235 -7.86 -7.38 -34.66
N VAL A 236 -8.83 -7.88 -33.90
CA VAL A 236 -10.13 -8.36 -34.38
C VAL A 236 -11.22 -7.42 -33.87
N ARG A 237 -12.02 -6.86 -34.78
CA ARG A 237 -13.20 -6.06 -34.42
C ARG A 237 -14.42 -6.96 -34.23
N LEU A 238 -15.09 -6.83 -33.09
CA LEU A 238 -16.21 -7.66 -32.65
C LEU A 238 -17.58 -7.12 -33.08
N ASP A 239 -17.67 -5.88 -33.57
CA ASP A 239 -18.90 -5.29 -34.08
C ASP A 239 -19.04 -5.49 -35.59
N THR A 240 -20.12 -6.18 -35.98
CA THR A 240 -20.52 -6.45 -37.37
C THR A 240 -21.83 -5.74 -37.72
N SER A 241 -22.13 -4.60 -37.09
CA SER A 241 -23.38 -3.90 -37.36
C SER A 241 -23.40 -3.31 -38.78
N LYS A 242 -24.28 -3.90 -39.60
CA LYS A 242 -24.78 -3.51 -40.95
C LYS A 242 -23.95 -3.94 -42.16
N ARG A 243 -24.27 -5.13 -42.69
CA ARG A 243 -24.04 -5.49 -44.11
C ARG A 243 -25.32 -5.74 -44.92
N ASP A 244 -26.52 -5.71 -44.32
CA ASP A 244 -27.73 -6.20 -45.01
C ASP A 244 -28.77 -5.14 -45.43
N ASP A 245 -28.58 -3.84 -45.16
CA ASP A 245 -29.60 -2.81 -45.46
C ASP A 245 -29.11 -1.64 -46.35
N VAL A 246 -28.30 -1.90 -47.39
CA VAL A 246 -28.01 -0.87 -48.41
C VAL A 246 -28.14 -1.46 -49.82
N GLU A 247 -29.35 -1.86 -50.17
CA GLU A 247 -29.85 -1.63 -51.52
C GLU A 247 -31.10 -0.76 -51.42
N LYS A 248 -30.99 0.47 -51.96
CA LYS A 248 -32.04 1.49 -52.18
C LYS A 248 -32.37 2.39 -50.99
N SER A 249 -31.59 3.45 -50.81
CA SER A 249 -32.11 4.83 -50.88
C SER A 249 -31.00 5.86 -50.63
N ASP A 250 -30.94 6.82 -51.55
CA ASP A 250 -30.42 8.18 -51.44
C ASP A 250 -28.92 8.47 -51.33
N LYS A 251 -28.42 8.96 -52.47
CA LYS A 251 -27.18 9.70 -52.67
C LYS A 251 -27.24 11.06 -51.97
N SER A 252 -26.60 11.19 -50.82
CA SER A 252 -25.84 12.40 -50.47
C SER A 252 -25.14 12.20 -49.11
N LEU A 253 -23.89 12.65 -49.04
CA LEU A 253 -22.92 12.59 -47.93
C LEU A 253 -21.93 11.43 -48.08
N THR A 254 -20.75 11.84 -48.53
CA THR A 254 -19.55 11.06 -48.82
C THR A 254 -19.11 10.25 -47.62
N ALA A 255 -19.44 8.97 -47.63
CA ALA A 255 -18.72 7.94 -46.89
C ALA A 255 -17.32 7.81 -47.49
N THR A 256 -16.31 8.25 -46.75
CA THR A 256 -14.93 7.79 -46.99
C THR A 256 -14.89 6.31 -46.62
N THR A 257 -14.76 5.48 -47.64
CA THR A 257 -14.61 4.03 -47.55
C THR A 257 -13.30 3.69 -46.83
N ASP A 258 -13.37 3.35 -45.55
CA ASP A 258 -12.28 2.72 -44.79
C ASP A 258 -11.95 1.35 -45.42
N SER A 259 -10.79 1.25 -46.05
CA SER A 259 -10.27 0.09 -46.78
C SER A 259 -9.49 -0.90 -45.91
N HIS A 260 -9.90 -1.13 -44.66
CA HIS A 260 -9.32 -2.19 -43.82
C HIS A 260 -10.42 -3.16 -43.36
N GLY A 261 -10.23 -4.45 -43.64
CA GLY A 261 -11.17 -5.52 -43.30
C GLY A 261 -11.40 -5.70 -41.78
N PRO A 262 -12.26 -6.64 -41.36
CA PRO A 262 -12.62 -6.89 -39.94
C PRO A 262 -11.44 -7.31 -39.05
N ILE A 263 -10.30 -7.66 -39.66
CA ILE A 263 -9.09 -8.14 -39.00
C ILE A 263 -7.91 -7.36 -39.60
N SER A 264 -7.10 -6.76 -38.74
CA SER A 264 -5.81 -6.15 -39.09
C SER A 264 -4.68 -6.88 -38.37
N PHE A 265 -3.54 -7.12 -39.04
CA PHE A 265 -2.37 -7.73 -38.41
C PHE A 265 -1.12 -6.90 -38.66
N LEU A 266 -0.20 -6.91 -37.70
CA LEU A 266 1.12 -6.28 -37.76
C LEU A 266 2.17 -7.32 -37.38
N LEU A 267 3.09 -7.64 -38.28
CA LEU A 267 4.17 -8.58 -38.01
C LEU A 267 5.21 -7.93 -37.09
N LEU A 268 5.72 -8.67 -36.11
CA LEU A 268 6.78 -8.18 -35.22
C LEU A 268 8.07 -7.89 -36.00
N GLU A 269 8.30 -8.62 -37.09
CA GLU A 269 9.46 -8.42 -37.97
C GLU A 269 9.45 -7.04 -38.67
N ASP A 270 8.24 -6.51 -38.91
CA ASP A 270 8.03 -5.22 -39.55
C ASP A 270 8.19 -4.03 -38.57
N LEU A 271 8.35 -4.27 -37.27
CA LEU A 271 8.50 -3.19 -36.28
C LEU A 271 9.93 -2.61 -36.33
N GLU A 272 10.06 -1.36 -36.75
CA GLU A 272 11.36 -0.68 -36.85
C GLU A 272 12.02 -0.43 -35.48
N TRP A 273 11.22 -0.16 -34.45
CA TRP A 273 11.70 0.10 -33.08
C TRP A 273 12.04 -1.17 -32.30
N TYR A 274 11.63 -2.35 -32.79
CA TYR A 274 11.85 -3.62 -32.10
C TYR A 274 13.18 -4.23 -32.59
N PRO A 275 14.17 -4.51 -31.72
CA PRO A 275 15.48 -4.99 -32.14
C PRO A 275 15.42 -6.34 -32.87
N GLU A 276 16.32 -6.56 -33.84
CA GLU A 276 16.42 -7.82 -34.60
C GLU A 276 16.57 -9.06 -33.71
N GLU A 277 17.27 -8.93 -32.58
CA GLU A 277 17.39 -9.99 -31.58
C GLU A 277 16.03 -10.39 -30.97
N ASP A 278 15.16 -9.41 -30.76
CA ASP A 278 13.87 -9.57 -30.11
C ASP A 278 12.76 -9.97 -31.11
N LYS A 279 12.87 -9.59 -32.38
CA LYS A 279 11.89 -9.93 -33.44
C LYS A 279 11.61 -11.43 -33.59
N HIS A 280 12.59 -12.26 -33.23
CA HIS A 280 12.48 -13.72 -33.29
C HIS A 280 12.11 -14.40 -31.97
N SER A 281 11.84 -13.61 -30.93
CA SER A 281 11.45 -14.08 -29.60
C SER A 281 9.92 -14.16 -29.45
N ASP A 282 9.43 -15.14 -28.69
CA ASP A 282 8.00 -15.28 -28.42
C ASP A 282 7.61 -14.42 -27.22
N ILE A 283 6.40 -13.86 -27.21
CA ILE A 283 5.89 -13.13 -26.04
C ILE A 283 5.44 -14.12 -24.96
N VAL A 284 5.90 -13.91 -23.73
CA VAL A 284 5.67 -14.78 -22.57
C VAL A 284 4.57 -14.24 -21.67
N ASP A 285 4.58 -12.94 -21.39
CA ASP A 285 3.59 -12.27 -20.54
C ASP A 285 3.21 -10.91 -21.14
N MET A 286 1.96 -10.51 -20.91
CA MET A 286 1.43 -9.24 -21.41
C MET A 286 0.36 -8.67 -20.47
N TYR A 287 0.53 -7.40 -20.12
CA TYR A 287 -0.42 -6.64 -19.30
C TYR A 287 -0.81 -5.35 -19.99
N TYR A 288 -2.11 -5.12 -20.17
CA TYR A 288 -2.65 -3.92 -20.81
C TYR A 288 -3.29 -2.99 -19.77
N ASP A 289 -2.89 -1.72 -19.76
CA ASP A 289 -3.49 -0.66 -18.95
C ASP A 289 -4.41 0.22 -19.81
N TYR A 290 -5.71 0.18 -19.50
CA TYR A 290 -6.75 0.89 -20.25
C TYR A 290 -6.72 2.41 -20.06
N SER A 291 -6.18 2.90 -18.95
CA SER A 291 -6.13 4.34 -18.66
C SER A 291 -5.01 5.01 -19.45
N LEU A 292 -3.89 4.31 -19.67
CA LEU A 292 -2.75 4.80 -20.44
C LEU A 292 -2.80 4.44 -21.94
N ASP A 293 -3.72 3.56 -22.35
CA ASP A 293 -3.79 2.97 -23.69
C ASP A 293 -2.42 2.39 -24.12
N CYS A 294 -1.82 1.62 -23.21
CA CYS A 294 -0.53 0.98 -23.41
C CYS A 294 -0.48 -0.41 -22.76
N PHE A 295 0.49 -1.21 -23.17
CA PHE A 295 0.71 -2.53 -22.59
C PHE A 295 2.19 -2.81 -22.36
N ALA A 296 2.49 -3.48 -21.26
CA ALA A 296 3.80 -4.08 -21.04
C ALA A 296 3.80 -5.50 -21.60
N MET A 297 4.93 -5.90 -22.17
CA MET A 297 5.17 -7.27 -22.63
C MET A 297 6.55 -7.74 -22.20
N VAL A 298 6.66 -9.05 -21.94
CA VAL A 298 7.93 -9.73 -21.71
C VAL A 298 8.13 -10.76 -22.79
N ASN A 299 9.31 -10.79 -23.41
CA ASN A 299 9.65 -11.77 -24.42
C ASN A 299 10.42 -12.96 -23.86
N SER A 300 10.63 -14.00 -24.68
CA SER A 300 11.31 -15.24 -24.29
C SER A 300 12.81 -15.06 -24.00
N LEU A 301 13.41 -13.93 -24.40
CA LEU A 301 14.77 -13.54 -24.05
C LEU A 301 14.85 -12.89 -22.65
N GLY A 302 13.70 -12.55 -22.07
CA GLY A 302 13.61 -11.90 -20.76
C GLY A 302 13.73 -10.39 -20.81
N HIS A 303 13.50 -9.78 -21.98
CA HIS A 303 13.40 -8.33 -22.14
C HIS A 303 11.96 -7.87 -21.86
N CYS A 304 11.81 -6.78 -21.12
CA CYS A 304 10.53 -6.15 -20.83
C CYS A 304 10.37 -4.86 -21.64
N TRP A 305 9.27 -4.76 -22.38
CA TRP A 305 8.96 -3.63 -23.27
C TRP A 305 7.65 -2.98 -22.84
N LEU A 306 7.59 -1.66 -22.92
CA LEU A 306 6.37 -0.87 -22.79
C LEU A 306 5.95 -0.44 -24.20
N VAL A 307 4.77 -0.85 -24.65
CA VAL A 307 4.25 -0.56 -25.98
C VAL A 307 3.03 0.32 -25.87
N LYS A 308 3.13 1.52 -26.44
CA LYS A 308 2.07 2.52 -26.49
C LYS A 308 1.34 2.43 -27.82
N ARG A 309 0.01 2.52 -27.78
CA ARG A 309 -0.80 2.67 -29.00
C ARG A 309 -0.74 4.12 -29.45
N GLN A 310 -0.42 4.37 -30.72
CA GLN A 310 -0.50 5.73 -31.26
C GLN A 310 -1.97 6.09 -31.52
N ALA A 311 -2.37 7.29 -31.10
CA ALA A 311 -3.69 7.83 -31.44
C ALA A 311 -3.74 8.08 -32.95
N ARG A 312 -4.80 7.63 -33.62
CA ARG A 312 -5.05 7.99 -35.03
C ARG A 312 -5.10 9.51 -35.13
N SER A 313 -4.09 10.12 -35.71
CA SER A 313 -4.09 11.55 -36.01
C SER A 313 -5.23 11.85 -36.97
N LYS A 314 -6.25 12.58 -36.51
CA LYS A 314 -7.08 13.37 -37.43
C LYS A 314 -6.19 14.51 -37.92
N GLU A 315 -5.45 14.30 -39.00
CA GLU A 315 -4.67 15.40 -39.57
C GLU A 315 -5.59 16.50 -40.11
N VAL A 316 -5.10 17.70 -39.84
CA VAL A 316 -5.60 19.02 -40.20
C VAL A 316 -5.68 19.12 -41.73
N VAL A 317 -6.84 19.58 -42.23
CA VAL A 317 -6.97 20.06 -43.60
C VAL A 317 -6.05 21.27 -43.75
N VAL A 318 -4.92 21.08 -44.43
CA VAL A 318 -4.13 22.18 -44.96
C VAL A 318 -4.72 22.50 -46.33
N ASP A 319 -5.41 23.63 -46.44
CA ASP A 319 -5.73 24.23 -47.73
C ASP A 319 -4.41 24.55 -48.45
N GLY A 320 -4.19 23.93 -49.61
CA GLY A 320 -3.04 24.22 -50.45
C GLY A 320 -2.81 23.12 -51.47
N ASP A 321 -3.14 23.42 -52.73
CA ASP A 321 -2.97 22.58 -53.90
C ASP A 321 -1.61 21.88 -53.96
N GLU A 322 -1.61 20.55 -53.89
CA GLU A 322 -0.82 19.67 -54.75
C GLU A 322 -1.35 18.23 -54.68
N ALA A 323 -1.72 17.71 -55.86
CA ALA A 323 -2.39 16.44 -56.03
C ALA A 323 -1.44 15.22 -55.91
N ASN A 324 -2.03 14.10 -55.48
CA ASN A 324 -1.55 12.71 -55.57
C ASN A 324 -0.51 12.20 -54.56
N ASN A 325 -0.99 11.90 -53.34
CA ASN A 325 -0.82 10.57 -52.73
C ASN A 325 -1.77 10.47 -51.52
N PRO A 326 -2.77 9.57 -51.47
CA PRO A 326 -3.37 9.23 -50.19
C PRO A 326 -2.28 8.52 -49.38
N LEU A 327 -1.77 9.18 -48.33
CA LEU A 327 -0.90 8.56 -47.34
C LEU A 327 -1.69 7.42 -46.67
N ILE A 328 -1.54 6.22 -47.20
CA ILE A 328 -1.90 4.99 -46.50
C ILE A 328 -0.90 4.92 -45.34
N GLU A 329 -1.33 5.26 -44.13
CA GLU A 329 -0.53 5.05 -42.92
C GLU A 329 -0.06 3.60 -42.91
N LYS A 330 1.26 3.38 -42.97
CA LYS A 330 1.82 2.05 -42.82
C LYS A 330 1.42 1.52 -41.42
N PRO A 331 0.98 0.25 -41.30
CA PRO A 331 0.57 -0.32 -40.02
C PRO A 331 1.69 -0.33 -38.95
N GLN A 332 2.93 -0.07 -39.34
CA GLN A 332 4.09 0.12 -38.45
C GLN A 332 3.93 1.31 -37.48
N HIS A 333 3.09 2.31 -37.81
CA HIS A 333 2.85 3.48 -36.95
C HIS A 333 1.79 3.23 -35.86
N LEU A 334 1.14 2.06 -35.80
CA LEU A 334 0.09 1.79 -34.79
C LEU A 334 0.62 1.67 -33.36
N PHE A 335 1.87 1.23 -33.22
CA PHE A 335 2.49 0.96 -31.93
C PHE A 335 3.91 1.51 -31.87
N GLU A 336 4.27 2.04 -30.70
CA GLU A 336 5.61 2.50 -30.39
C GLU A 336 6.08 1.83 -29.10
N GLY A 337 7.27 1.25 -29.13
CA GLY A 337 7.80 0.49 -27.99
C GLY A 337 9.04 1.11 -27.36
N PHE A 338 9.11 1.01 -26.04
CA PHE A 338 10.19 1.50 -25.21
C PHE A 338 10.72 0.36 -24.35
N LEU A 339 12.03 0.14 -24.38
CA LEU A 339 12.67 -0.88 -23.56
C LEU A 339 12.66 -0.45 -22.09
N VAL A 340 12.07 -1.27 -21.22
CA VAL A 340 12.03 -1.06 -19.76
C VAL A 340 13.16 -1.82 -19.07
N TYR A 341 13.37 -3.08 -19.49
CA TYR A 341 14.38 -3.94 -18.88
C TYR A 341 15.03 -4.81 -19.95
N ASN A 342 16.35 -4.77 -20.00
CA ASN A 342 17.16 -5.91 -20.44
C ASN A 342 18.28 -6.12 -19.40
N GLY A 343 18.77 -7.36 -19.28
CA GLY A 343 19.75 -7.73 -18.26
C GLY A 343 21.08 -6.93 -18.33
N GLU A 344 21.35 -6.26 -19.46
CA GLU A 344 22.54 -5.43 -19.66
C GLU A 344 22.35 -3.94 -19.33
N GLN A 345 21.17 -3.36 -19.54
CA GLN A 345 20.89 -1.94 -19.33
C GLN A 345 20.85 -1.58 -17.86
N VAL A 346 20.30 -2.42 -16.99
CA VAL A 346 20.34 -2.17 -15.54
C VAL A 346 21.80 -2.04 -15.07
N ARG A 347 22.70 -2.88 -15.60
CA ARG A 347 24.15 -2.78 -15.35
C ARG A 347 24.78 -1.50 -15.92
N ARG A 348 24.20 -0.86 -16.95
CA ARG A 348 24.71 0.39 -17.56
C ARG A 348 24.11 1.65 -16.92
N GLN A 349 22.81 1.66 -16.58
CA GLN A 349 22.18 2.75 -15.85
C GLN A 349 22.74 2.90 -14.43
N ALA A 350 23.09 1.79 -13.77
CA ALA A 350 23.86 1.81 -12.52
C ALA A 350 25.27 2.43 -12.69
N LYS A 351 25.87 2.32 -13.88
CA LYS A 351 27.17 2.94 -14.21
C LYS A 351 27.07 4.42 -14.61
N GLY A 352 25.93 4.87 -15.15
CA GLY A 352 25.73 6.25 -15.65
C GLY A 352 25.76 7.34 -14.56
N ILE A 353 25.59 6.97 -13.29
CA ILE A 353 25.64 7.90 -12.14
C ILE A 353 27.10 8.33 -11.83
N LYS A 354 28.13 7.67 -12.38
CA LYS A 354 29.54 8.02 -12.15
C LYS A 354 30.11 9.15 -13.01
N GLN A 355 29.43 9.63 -14.06
CA GLN A 355 30.01 10.67 -14.93
C GLN A 355 29.89 12.10 -14.40
N ILE A 356 29.33 12.33 -13.20
CA ILE A 356 29.25 13.66 -12.58
C ILE A 356 30.36 13.90 -11.56
N ASN A 357 31.04 12.86 -11.04
CA ASN A 357 32.18 13.04 -10.12
C ASN A 357 33.45 12.42 -10.72
N GLY A 358 34.20 13.27 -11.42
CA GLY A 358 35.43 12.87 -12.10
C GLY A 358 36.50 12.38 -11.15
N THR A 359 37.03 11.18 -11.42
CA THR A 359 38.45 10.85 -11.27
C THR A 359 38.78 9.71 -12.24
N ASN A 360 39.70 9.98 -13.17
CA ASN A 360 40.23 8.99 -14.10
C ASN A 360 41.16 8.02 -13.34
N GLY A 361 40.75 6.76 -13.20
CA GLY A 361 41.53 5.68 -12.63
C GLY A 361 41.64 4.51 -13.61
N THR A 362 42.87 4.08 -13.83
CA THR A 362 43.38 3.17 -14.86
C THR A 362 42.76 1.78 -14.94
N ASN A 363 42.71 1.25 -16.17
CA ASN A 363 42.28 -0.09 -16.57
C ASN A 363 42.92 -1.22 -15.76
N GLY A 364 42.10 -1.92 -14.97
CA GLY A 364 42.38 -3.26 -14.45
C GLY A 364 41.33 -4.24 -14.97
N THR A 365 41.76 -5.23 -15.74
CA THR A 365 40.94 -6.36 -16.21
C THR A 365 40.47 -7.19 -15.02
N ALA A 366 39.21 -7.01 -14.60
CA ALA A 366 38.56 -7.88 -13.62
C ALA A 366 37.99 -9.14 -14.32
N PRO A 367 38.09 -10.33 -13.71
CA PRO A 367 37.75 -11.59 -14.34
C PRO A 367 36.23 -11.77 -14.47
N ALA A 368 35.79 -12.07 -15.69
CA ALA A 368 34.44 -12.52 -15.99
C ALA A 368 34.26 -13.96 -15.48
N ALA A 369 33.68 -14.13 -14.29
CA ALA A 369 33.27 -15.42 -13.77
C ALA A 369 31.82 -15.35 -13.24
N ALA A 370 30.91 -15.91 -14.04
CA ALA A 370 29.65 -16.57 -13.66
C ALA A 370 28.78 -15.93 -12.54
N ALA A 371 27.98 -14.93 -12.91
CA ALA A 371 26.69 -14.67 -12.26
C ALA A 371 25.61 -14.72 -13.34
N ALA A 372 24.77 -15.77 -13.32
CA ALA A 372 23.75 -16.04 -14.33
C ALA A 372 22.85 -14.80 -14.58
N SER A 373 22.65 -14.44 -15.85
CA SER A 373 21.76 -13.35 -16.25
C SER A 373 20.33 -13.68 -15.87
N THR A 374 19.75 -12.94 -14.91
CA THR A 374 18.35 -13.07 -14.53
C THR A 374 17.46 -12.46 -15.61
N SER A 375 16.53 -13.25 -16.17
CA SER A 375 15.55 -12.83 -17.17
C SER A 375 14.26 -12.29 -16.53
N ALA A 376 13.59 -11.34 -17.18
CA ALA A 376 12.22 -10.98 -16.83
C ALA A 376 11.24 -12.11 -17.20
N THR A 377 10.18 -12.26 -16.42
CA THR A 377 9.14 -13.29 -16.62
C THR A 377 7.73 -12.70 -16.62
N HIS A 378 7.49 -11.66 -15.83
CA HIS A 378 6.18 -11.03 -15.67
C HIS A 378 6.30 -9.51 -15.68
N CYS A 379 5.23 -8.82 -16.10
CA CYS A 379 5.16 -7.36 -16.09
C CYS A 379 3.80 -6.82 -15.65
N LEU A 380 3.77 -5.64 -15.03
CA LEU A 380 2.55 -4.90 -14.72
C LEU A 380 2.78 -3.40 -14.83
N ILE A 381 1.73 -2.64 -15.15
CA ILE A 381 1.76 -1.17 -15.17
C ILE A 381 0.70 -0.63 -14.21
N SER A 382 1.05 0.43 -13.48
CA SER A 382 0.13 1.21 -12.65
C SER A 382 0.06 2.65 -13.17
N HIS A 383 -1.05 3.02 -13.80
CA HIS A 383 -1.32 4.39 -14.26
C HIS A 383 -1.47 5.39 -13.10
N SER A 384 -2.07 4.95 -11.99
CA SER A 384 -2.32 5.81 -10.81
C SER A 384 -1.06 6.32 -10.10
N LYS A 385 0.09 5.65 -10.32
CA LYS A 385 1.38 6.01 -9.71
C LYS A 385 2.50 6.20 -10.75
N ASN A 386 2.23 5.98 -12.04
CA ASN A 386 3.23 5.96 -13.13
C ASN A 386 4.40 5.01 -12.85
N ILE A 387 4.10 3.77 -12.46
CA ILE A 387 5.08 2.74 -12.12
C ILE A 387 4.89 1.52 -13.03
N CYS A 388 6.00 0.89 -13.43
CA CYS A 388 6.05 -0.42 -14.06
C CYS A 388 6.76 -1.42 -13.13
N TYR A 389 6.16 -2.60 -12.95
CA TYR A 389 6.71 -3.69 -12.17
C TYR A 389 7.22 -4.77 -13.12
N THR A 390 8.45 -5.24 -12.90
CA THR A 390 9.05 -6.34 -13.67
C THR A 390 9.47 -7.46 -12.72
N GLY A 391 8.87 -8.63 -12.88
CA GLY A 391 9.18 -9.83 -12.10
C GLY A 391 10.27 -10.68 -12.75
N LEU A 392 11.33 -11.00 -12.02
CA LEU A 392 12.47 -11.76 -12.52
C LEU A 392 12.33 -13.27 -12.29
N SER A 393 13.07 -14.07 -13.05
CA SER A 393 13.11 -15.53 -12.91
C SER A 393 13.66 -16.02 -11.57
N ASN A 394 14.45 -15.21 -10.86
CA ASN A 394 14.87 -15.49 -9.49
C ASN A 394 13.79 -15.19 -8.44
N GLY A 395 12.64 -14.62 -8.83
CA GLY A 395 11.52 -14.24 -7.99
C GLY A 395 11.55 -12.81 -7.43
N SER A 396 12.62 -12.05 -7.69
CA SER A 396 12.71 -10.64 -7.28
C SER A 396 11.79 -9.74 -8.12
N LEU A 397 11.35 -8.63 -7.53
CA LEU A 397 10.49 -7.64 -8.17
C LEU A 397 11.27 -6.33 -8.38
N LEU A 398 11.35 -5.87 -9.61
CA LEU A 398 11.91 -4.57 -9.97
C LEU A 398 10.78 -3.53 -10.08
N ILE A 399 10.99 -2.36 -9.49
CA ILE A 399 10.04 -1.24 -9.53
C ILE A 399 10.65 -0.11 -10.35
N PHE A 400 10.10 0.15 -11.53
CA PHE A 400 10.50 1.22 -12.43
C PHE A 400 9.52 2.37 -12.38
N LYS A 401 10.02 3.59 -12.31
CA LYS A 401 9.23 4.80 -12.56
C LYS A 401 9.14 5.04 -14.07
N LEU A 402 7.94 5.39 -14.53
CA LEU A 402 7.66 5.80 -15.91
C LEU A 402 7.70 7.33 -16.00
N HIS A 403 8.52 7.85 -16.91
CA HIS A 403 8.59 9.28 -17.19
C HIS A 403 7.75 9.64 -18.42
N PRO A 404 7.27 10.90 -18.53
CA PRO A 404 6.46 11.33 -19.68
C PRO A 404 7.18 11.26 -21.03
N ASN A 405 8.51 11.35 -21.02
CA ASN A 405 9.37 11.18 -22.21
C ASN A 405 9.60 9.69 -22.58
N SER A 406 8.77 8.78 -22.07
CA SER A 406 8.84 7.34 -22.28
C SER A 406 10.15 6.67 -21.82
N THR A 407 10.94 7.36 -20.99
CA THR A 407 12.09 6.75 -20.31
C THR A 407 11.69 6.12 -18.99
N THR A 408 12.51 5.21 -18.47
CA THR A 408 12.28 4.56 -17.19
C THR A 408 13.48 4.69 -16.28
N THR A 409 13.22 4.78 -14.97
CA THR A 409 14.28 4.78 -13.94
C THR A 409 13.96 3.72 -12.89
N LEU A 410 14.92 2.83 -12.63
CA LEU A 410 14.80 1.84 -11.56
C LEU A 410 14.77 2.57 -10.20
N LEU A 411 13.67 2.39 -9.46
CA LEU A 411 13.54 2.90 -8.10
C LEU A 411 14.11 1.91 -7.09
N LYS A 412 13.66 0.66 -7.14
CA LYS A 412 14.00 -0.37 -6.15
C LYS A 412 13.98 -1.78 -6.71
N THR A 413 14.78 -2.64 -6.08
CA THR A 413 14.78 -4.09 -6.27
C THR A 413 14.34 -4.77 -4.97
N ILE A 414 13.18 -5.41 -4.99
CA ILE A 414 12.64 -6.16 -3.85
C ILE A 414 13.02 -7.63 -4.02
N LYS A 415 13.82 -8.17 -3.09
CA LYS A 415 14.16 -9.60 -3.12
C LYS A 415 12.97 -10.44 -2.68
N LYS A 416 12.86 -11.63 -3.29
CA LYS A 416 11.88 -12.63 -2.84
C LYS A 416 12.13 -13.08 -1.40
N PRO A 417 11.10 -13.53 -0.67
CA PRO A 417 11.26 -14.23 0.59
C PRO A 417 12.13 -15.49 0.44
N MET A 418 12.86 -15.88 1.49
CA MET A 418 13.84 -17.00 1.44
C MET A 418 13.24 -18.32 0.94
N ASN A 419 12.02 -18.65 1.36
CA ASN A 419 11.34 -19.91 1.05
C ASN A 419 10.44 -19.84 -0.20
N ALA A 420 10.41 -18.70 -0.89
CA ALA A 420 9.53 -18.51 -2.03
C ALA A 420 10.01 -19.28 -3.28
N GLY A 421 9.08 -20.01 -3.89
CA GLY A 421 9.26 -20.72 -5.14
C GLY A 421 9.36 -19.80 -6.36
N PRO A 422 9.16 -20.33 -7.59
CA PRO A 422 9.19 -19.50 -8.79
C PRO A 422 8.01 -18.52 -8.82
N LEU A 423 8.22 -17.35 -9.42
CA LEU A 423 7.19 -16.35 -9.62
C LEU A 423 6.13 -16.89 -10.60
N ARG A 424 4.85 -16.81 -10.22
CA ARG A 424 3.71 -17.31 -11.00
C ARG A 424 2.81 -16.20 -11.53
N ARG A 425 2.65 -15.11 -10.78
CA ARG A 425 1.76 -14.00 -11.16
C ARG A 425 2.07 -12.75 -10.37
N LEU A 426 1.80 -11.60 -10.99
CA LEU A 426 1.70 -10.31 -10.32
C LEU A 426 0.25 -9.81 -10.46
N VAL A 427 -0.30 -9.20 -9.41
CA VAL A 427 -1.67 -8.66 -9.42
C VAL A 427 -1.68 -7.26 -8.80
N LEU A 428 -2.15 -6.27 -9.56
CA LEU A 428 -2.28 -4.89 -9.08
C LEU A 428 -3.61 -4.68 -8.36
N SER A 429 -3.59 -3.96 -7.24
CA SER A 429 -4.83 -3.50 -6.59
C SER A 429 -5.63 -2.54 -7.50
N PRO A 430 -6.95 -2.44 -7.34
CA PRO A 430 -7.79 -1.62 -8.22
C PRO A 430 -7.39 -0.14 -8.35
N TYR A 431 -6.77 0.41 -7.31
CA TYR A 431 -6.34 1.81 -7.24
C TYR A 431 -4.82 1.98 -7.30
N GLY A 432 -4.08 0.89 -7.54
CA GLY A 432 -2.61 0.91 -7.67
C GLY A 432 -1.83 1.19 -6.38
N ASP A 433 -2.46 1.08 -5.20
CA ASP A 433 -1.82 1.33 -3.90
C ASP A 433 -1.02 0.14 -3.35
N SER A 434 -1.26 -1.06 -3.87
CA SER A 434 -0.64 -2.32 -3.44
C SER A 434 -0.49 -3.29 -4.62
N VAL A 435 0.51 -4.16 -4.53
CA VAL A 435 0.77 -5.23 -5.50
C VAL A 435 0.88 -6.57 -4.77
N ILE A 436 0.22 -7.58 -5.32
CA ILE A 436 0.33 -8.98 -4.85
C ILE A 436 1.32 -9.70 -5.74
N VAL A 437 2.25 -10.41 -5.11
CA VAL A 437 3.23 -11.27 -5.78
C VAL A 437 2.92 -12.71 -5.44
N GLN A 438 2.50 -13.50 -6.42
CA GLN A 438 2.18 -14.91 -6.25
C GLN A 438 3.36 -15.77 -6.70
N TYR A 439 3.82 -16.63 -5.81
CA TYR A 439 4.84 -17.65 -6.05
C TYR A 439 4.19 -19.03 -6.16
N GLY A 440 4.96 -20.04 -6.56
CA GLY A 440 4.46 -21.41 -6.69
C GLY A 440 3.94 -22.04 -5.40
N ASN A 441 4.40 -21.60 -4.23
CA ASN A 441 4.12 -22.17 -2.90
C ASN A 441 3.64 -21.14 -1.86
N GLY A 442 3.25 -19.93 -2.28
CA GLY A 442 2.91 -18.83 -1.37
C GLY A 442 2.65 -17.53 -2.12
N TRP A 443 2.23 -16.49 -1.41
CA TRP A 443 2.08 -15.14 -1.97
C TRP A 443 2.33 -14.06 -0.93
N THR A 444 2.61 -12.85 -1.40
CA THR A 444 2.91 -11.68 -0.57
C THR A 444 2.12 -10.45 -1.02
N VAL A 445 1.88 -9.51 -0.10
CA VAL A 445 1.32 -8.19 -0.38
C VAL A 445 2.38 -7.14 -0.13
N HIS A 446 2.69 -6.38 -1.17
CA HIS A 446 3.59 -5.23 -1.08
C HIS A 446 2.82 -3.92 -1.22
N SER A 447 3.29 -2.86 -0.55
CA SER A 447 2.88 -1.51 -0.91
C SER A 447 3.40 -1.16 -2.31
N PHE A 448 2.89 -0.10 -2.92
CA PHE A 448 3.26 0.23 -4.30
C PHE A 448 4.74 0.60 -4.48
N LEU A 449 5.46 1.03 -3.43
CA LEU A 449 6.92 1.19 -3.43
C LEU A 449 7.69 0.07 -2.70
N GLY A 450 7.03 -1.06 -2.42
CA GLY A 450 7.68 -2.34 -2.12
C GLY A 450 7.73 -2.80 -0.66
N ASN A 451 7.13 -2.09 0.31
CA ASN A 451 7.08 -2.53 1.71
C ASN A 451 6.34 -3.88 1.81
N LEU A 452 6.92 -4.90 2.43
CA LEU A 452 6.29 -6.21 2.57
C LEU A 452 5.33 -6.21 3.76
N ASN A 453 4.02 -6.13 3.50
CA ASN A 453 3.00 -5.94 4.54
C ASN A 453 2.28 -7.22 4.95
N PHE A 454 2.33 -8.25 4.11
CA PHE A 454 1.77 -9.57 4.40
C PHE A 454 2.53 -10.62 3.61
N SER A 455 2.79 -11.77 4.24
CA SER A 455 3.49 -12.90 3.64
C SER A 455 2.88 -14.20 4.13
N THR A 456 2.51 -15.10 3.22
CA THR A 456 2.07 -16.45 3.62
C THR A 456 3.23 -17.35 4.05
N PHE A 457 4.49 -16.90 3.91
CA PHE A 457 5.68 -17.71 4.23
C PHE A 457 6.09 -17.65 5.71
N GLU A 458 5.47 -16.77 6.48
CA GLU A 458 5.73 -16.61 7.92
C GLU A 458 4.87 -17.53 8.79
N TYR A 459 3.85 -18.13 8.18
CA TYR A 459 2.92 -19.02 8.84
C TYR A 459 3.05 -20.43 8.29
N ASP A 460 2.59 -21.41 9.06
CA ASP A 460 2.45 -22.77 8.58
C ASP A 460 1.56 -22.82 7.32
N PRO A 461 1.73 -23.80 6.42
CA PRO A 461 0.95 -23.86 5.18
C PRO A 461 -0.56 -23.89 5.44
N LEU A 462 -1.26 -22.81 5.08
CA LEU A 462 -2.71 -22.65 5.21
C LEU A 462 -3.41 -22.97 3.88
N ILE A 463 -4.73 -23.16 3.91
CA ILE A 463 -5.56 -23.26 2.69
C ILE A 463 -5.38 -22.04 1.75
N LEU A 464 -5.04 -20.88 2.34
CA LEU A 464 -4.81 -19.62 1.64
C LEU A 464 -3.41 -19.54 1.02
N SER A 465 -2.47 -20.42 1.40
CA SER A 465 -1.06 -20.29 1.01
C SER A 465 -0.81 -20.65 -0.46
N VAL A 466 -1.51 -21.66 -1.00
CA VAL A 466 -1.26 -22.15 -2.38
C VAL A 466 -2.51 -22.10 -3.26
N PRO A 467 -3.02 -20.91 -3.59
CA PRO A 467 -4.17 -20.78 -4.48
C PRO A 467 -3.78 -21.02 -5.95
N ASN A 468 -4.72 -21.54 -6.74
CA ASN A 468 -4.62 -21.66 -8.20
C ASN A 468 -4.62 -20.28 -8.88
N ASP A 469 -5.42 -19.36 -8.36
CA ASP A 469 -5.56 -17.98 -8.84
C ASP A 469 -5.86 -17.04 -7.66
N ILE A 470 -5.36 -15.80 -7.75
CA ILE A 470 -5.59 -14.70 -6.82
C ILE A 470 -5.98 -13.47 -7.64
N ARG A 471 -7.09 -12.80 -7.30
CA ARG A 471 -7.55 -11.56 -7.96
C ARG A 471 -8.30 -10.66 -7.00
N PHE A 472 -8.25 -9.35 -7.23
CA PHE A 472 -9.19 -8.42 -6.57
C PHE A 472 -10.56 -8.50 -7.25
N ILE A 473 -11.62 -8.61 -6.44
CA ILE A 473 -13.02 -8.54 -6.93
C ILE A 473 -13.46 -7.08 -6.98
N ASP A 474 -13.16 -6.36 -5.91
CA ASP A 474 -13.46 -4.95 -5.71
C ASP A 474 -12.35 -4.34 -4.83
N GLY A 475 -12.58 -3.12 -4.33
CA GLY A 475 -11.65 -2.43 -3.45
C GLY A 475 -11.53 -3.01 -2.03
N MET A 476 -12.36 -3.98 -1.62
CA MET A 476 -12.44 -4.48 -0.24
C MET A 476 -12.36 -6.01 -0.13
N HIS A 477 -12.31 -6.74 -1.25
CA HIS A 477 -12.33 -8.20 -1.25
C HIS A 477 -11.34 -8.79 -2.26
N LEU A 478 -10.68 -9.86 -1.81
CA LEU A 478 -9.79 -10.70 -2.62
C LEU A 478 -10.45 -12.06 -2.89
N LEU A 479 -10.35 -12.53 -4.13
CA LEU A 479 -10.76 -13.86 -4.58
C LEU A 479 -9.54 -14.77 -4.63
N LEU A 480 -9.63 -15.92 -3.97
CA LEU A 480 -8.68 -17.01 -4.13
C LEU A 480 -9.44 -18.24 -4.61
N THR A 481 -8.89 -18.96 -5.57
CA THR A 481 -9.46 -20.22 -6.04
C THR A 481 -8.54 -21.36 -5.66
N HIS A 482 -9.04 -22.43 -5.06
CA HIS A 482 -8.26 -23.61 -4.70
C HIS A 482 -9.05 -24.87 -5.07
N SER A 483 -8.52 -25.66 -5.99
CA SER A 483 -9.22 -26.84 -6.54
C SER A 483 -10.63 -26.49 -7.03
N ASP A 484 -11.70 -26.97 -6.38
CA ASP A 484 -13.10 -26.71 -6.68
C ASP A 484 -13.75 -25.64 -5.76
N GLN A 485 -12.93 -24.99 -4.93
CA GLN A 485 -13.39 -24.00 -3.94
C GLN A 485 -13.00 -22.57 -4.31
N ILE A 486 -13.89 -21.66 -3.94
CA ILE A 486 -13.74 -20.22 -4.06
C ILE A 486 -13.70 -19.64 -2.65
N LEU A 487 -12.58 -19.02 -2.30
CA LEU A 487 -12.35 -18.35 -1.03
C LEU A 487 -12.40 -16.84 -1.24
N ARG A 488 -13.12 -16.13 -0.39
CA ARG A 488 -13.21 -14.67 -0.41
C ARG A 488 -12.60 -14.10 0.87
N ILE A 489 -11.55 -13.29 0.76
CA ILE A 489 -10.91 -12.62 1.88
C ILE A 489 -11.38 -11.16 1.92
N SER A 490 -11.86 -10.70 3.08
CA SER A 490 -12.14 -9.29 3.33
C SER A 490 -10.85 -8.54 3.65
N LEU A 491 -10.74 -7.33 3.10
CA LEU A 491 -9.60 -6.44 3.23
C LEU A 491 -9.98 -5.20 4.06
N ALA A 492 -9.00 -4.62 4.74
CA ALA A 492 -9.09 -3.28 5.29
C ALA A 492 -8.23 -2.34 4.46
N ARG A 493 -8.76 -1.15 4.17
CA ARG A 493 -8.07 -0.06 3.45
C ARG A 493 -7.81 1.11 4.38
N LEU A 494 -6.71 1.81 4.15
CA LEU A 494 -6.38 3.07 4.82
C LEU A 494 -7.01 4.27 4.11
N ASN A 495 -7.54 5.24 4.85
CA ASN A 495 -8.23 6.40 4.28
C ASN A 495 -7.34 7.33 3.45
N TYR A 496 -6.13 7.63 3.93
CA TYR A 496 -5.26 8.60 3.28
C TYR A 496 -4.47 8.04 2.09
N THR A 497 -4.77 6.82 1.61
CA THR A 497 -4.19 6.35 0.34
C THR A 497 -4.84 7.01 -0.87
N ARG A 498 -6.06 7.55 -0.71
CA ARG A 498 -6.76 8.33 -1.73
C ARG A 498 -6.82 9.81 -1.44
N ASP A 499 -7.23 10.17 -0.23
CA ASP A 499 -7.48 11.56 0.15
C ASP A 499 -6.52 11.93 1.29
N MET A 500 -5.28 12.24 0.89
CA MET A 500 -4.18 12.41 1.82
C MET A 500 -4.20 13.82 2.42
N THR A 501 -4.73 13.92 3.64
CA THR A 501 -4.78 15.17 4.40
C THR A 501 -3.96 15.07 5.69
N SER A 502 -3.51 16.22 6.20
CA SER A 502 -2.76 16.29 7.45
C SER A 502 -3.54 15.67 8.62
N VAL A 503 -4.87 15.86 8.61
CA VAL A 503 -5.77 15.32 9.63
C VAL A 503 -5.94 13.81 9.47
N ALA A 504 -6.07 13.31 8.23
CA ALA A 504 -6.20 11.88 7.97
C ALA A 504 -4.94 11.08 8.37
N ILE A 505 -3.73 11.62 8.18
CA ILE A 505 -2.50 10.95 8.64
C ILE A 505 -2.34 11.07 10.16
N LYS A 506 -2.75 12.19 10.77
CA LYS A 506 -2.76 12.34 12.23
C LYS A 506 -3.79 11.40 12.89
N ARG A 507 -4.93 11.18 12.27
CA ARG A 507 -5.99 10.25 12.71
C ARG A 507 -6.32 9.25 11.61
N PRO A 508 -5.47 8.21 11.42
CA PRO A 508 -5.73 7.16 10.45
C PRO A 508 -7.08 6.48 10.70
N ILE A 509 -7.78 6.17 9.61
CA ILE A 509 -9.02 5.38 9.64
C ILE A 509 -8.81 4.15 8.77
N LEU A 510 -9.09 2.98 9.33
CA LEU A 510 -9.20 1.74 8.59
C LEU A 510 -10.65 1.53 8.17
N ILE A 511 -10.85 1.25 6.89
CA ILE A 511 -12.15 1.06 6.26
C ILE A 511 -12.24 -0.41 5.86
N SER A 512 -13.25 -1.10 6.36
CA SER A 512 -13.63 -2.45 5.92
C SER A 512 -14.99 -2.39 5.20
N SER A 513 -15.46 -3.51 4.66
CA SER A 513 -16.75 -3.59 3.97
C SER A 513 -17.97 -3.31 4.85
N ASP A 514 -17.84 -3.52 6.16
CA ASP A 514 -18.92 -3.47 7.15
C ASP A 514 -18.66 -2.46 8.29
N LYS A 515 -17.40 -2.09 8.54
CA LYS A 515 -17.02 -1.24 9.67
C LYS A 515 -15.92 -0.24 9.35
N ILE A 516 -15.80 0.78 10.20
CA ILE A 516 -14.66 1.69 10.25
C ILE A 516 -13.93 1.54 11.58
N SER A 517 -12.61 1.75 11.59
CA SER A 517 -11.78 1.75 12.78
C SER A 517 -10.96 3.04 12.85
N VAL A 518 -11.19 3.85 13.87
CA VAL A 518 -10.56 5.17 14.06
C VAL A 518 -9.40 5.06 15.04
N PHE A 519 -8.24 5.59 14.67
CA PHE A 519 -7.03 5.53 15.48
C PHE A 519 -7.01 6.56 16.62
N ARG A 520 -6.88 6.09 17.86
CA ARG A 520 -6.98 6.91 19.10
C ARG A 520 -5.67 7.07 19.88
N ALA A 521 -4.52 6.64 19.35
CA ALA A 521 -3.25 6.70 20.10
C ALA A 521 -2.71 8.12 20.38
N TYR A 522 -3.34 9.20 19.90
CA TYR A 522 -3.01 10.57 20.31
C TYR A 522 -3.72 10.98 21.62
N ASP A 523 -4.68 10.18 22.11
CA ASP A 523 -5.44 10.49 23.32
C ASP A 523 -4.55 10.29 24.55
N LYS A 524 -4.16 11.39 25.20
CA LYS A 524 -3.13 11.45 26.26
C LYS A 524 -3.25 10.33 27.32
N LYS A 525 -4.48 9.97 27.72
CA LYS A 525 -4.76 8.90 28.69
C LYS A 525 -4.30 7.52 28.19
N LEU A 526 -4.63 7.17 26.94
CA LEU A 526 -4.24 5.91 26.31
C LEU A 526 -2.73 5.82 26.11
N VAL A 527 -2.09 6.94 25.74
CA VAL A 527 -0.65 6.94 25.49
C VAL A 527 0.13 6.69 26.77
N ASP A 528 -0.26 7.31 27.87
CA ASP A 528 0.47 7.22 29.13
C ASP A 528 0.29 5.83 29.77
N GLU A 529 -0.90 5.21 29.73
CA GLU A 529 -1.14 3.83 30.19
C GLU A 529 -0.32 2.79 29.41
N HIS A 530 -0.23 2.91 28.08
CA HIS A 530 0.59 2.01 27.26
C HIS A 530 2.11 2.16 27.45
N HIS A 531 2.59 3.24 28.08
CA HIS A 531 4.01 3.37 28.41
C HIS A 531 4.40 2.69 29.72
N TYR A 532 3.44 2.29 30.57
CA TYR A 532 3.73 1.68 31.88
C TYR A 532 3.76 0.14 31.88
N ASN A 533 3.17 -0.54 30.88
CA ASN A 533 3.08 -2.00 30.86
C ASN A 533 4.31 -2.70 30.26
N TYR A 534 5.49 -2.45 30.83
CA TYR A 534 6.67 -3.29 30.56
C TYR A 534 6.98 -4.28 31.70
N ASN A 535 6.24 -4.25 32.83
CA ASN A 535 6.62 -5.03 34.02
C ASN A 535 5.47 -5.48 34.94
N VAL A 536 4.25 -5.72 34.43
CA VAL A 536 3.18 -6.25 35.30
C VAL A 536 2.39 -7.35 34.59
N SER A 537 2.44 -8.54 35.20
CA SER A 537 1.60 -9.70 34.95
C SER A 537 0.16 -9.47 35.43
N ASP A 538 -0.50 -8.40 35.00
CA ASP A 538 -1.89 -8.13 35.36
C ASP A 538 -2.82 -8.37 34.17
N THR A 539 -3.40 -9.56 34.20
CA THR A 539 -4.59 -10.00 33.49
C THR A 539 -5.80 -9.14 33.86
N THR A 540 -6.01 -8.01 33.17
CA THR A 540 -7.35 -7.46 32.86
C THR A 540 -7.33 -6.77 31.49
N SER A 541 -7.56 -7.57 30.45
CA SER A 541 -7.50 -7.25 29.03
C SER A 541 -8.73 -6.51 28.47
N LYS A 542 -9.26 -5.48 29.16
CA LYS A 542 -10.51 -4.83 28.74
C LYS A 542 -10.50 -3.33 28.42
N GLU A 543 -9.48 -2.53 28.73
CA GLU A 543 -9.65 -1.04 28.64
C GLU A 543 -8.55 -0.20 27.96
N THR A 544 -7.77 -0.72 27.01
CA THR A 544 -6.93 0.16 26.16
C THR A 544 -6.87 -0.28 24.70
N ASN A 545 -8.02 -0.31 24.02
CA ASN A 545 -8.02 -0.48 22.56
C ASN A 545 -7.63 0.85 21.88
N ILE A 546 -6.53 0.83 21.13
CA ILE A 546 -6.04 1.98 20.35
C ILE A 546 -7.01 2.32 19.20
N TRP A 547 -7.83 1.36 18.78
CA TRP A 547 -8.83 1.54 17.75
C TRP A 547 -10.22 1.67 18.34
N PHE A 548 -10.96 2.68 17.89
CA PHE A 548 -12.40 2.73 18.06
C PHE A 548 -13.06 2.14 16.82
N GLU A 549 -13.79 1.03 16.98
CA GLU A 549 -14.47 0.36 15.88
C GLU A 549 -15.97 0.64 15.91
N GLU A 550 -16.53 1.01 14.77
CA GLU A 550 -17.96 1.27 14.60
C GLU A 550 -18.48 0.62 13.31
N GLN A 551 -19.65 0.00 13.39
CA GLN A 551 -20.30 -0.63 12.24
C GLN A 551 -20.94 0.43 11.34
N LEU A 552 -20.81 0.26 10.03
CA LEU A 552 -21.43 1.13 9.04
C LEU A 552 -22.95 0.94 9.05
N PRO A 553 -23.76 2.01 8.91
CA PRO A 553 -25.20 1.88 8.77
C PRO A 553 -25.56 1.00 7.58
N LEU A 554 -26.54 0.11 7.76
CA LEU A 554 -26.97 -0.81 6.71
C LEU A 554 -27.41 -0.05 5.44
N THR A 555 -28.18 1.02 5.61
CA THR A 555 -28.65 1.88 4.51
C THR A 555 -27.49 2.49 3.72
N PHE A 556 -26.46 2.97 4.42
CA PHE A 556 -25.23 3.47 3.79
C PHE A 556 -24.52 2.35 3.01
N ARG A 557 -24.34 1.17 3.61
CA ARG A 557 -23.64 0.03 2.99
C ARG A 557 -24.33 -0.52 1.73
N LEU A 558 -25.66 -0.47 1.67
CA LEU A 558 -26.41 -0.98 0.52
C LEU A 558 -26.35 -0.01 -0.66
N ARG A 559 -26.47 1.30 -0.39
CA ARG A 559 -26.44 2.35 -1.41
C ARG A 559 -25.01 2.62 -1.90
N ASN A 560 -24.02 2.59 -1.02
CA ASN A 560 -22.63 2.94 -1.35
C ASN A 560 -21.78 1.69 -1.54
N LYS A 561 -21.05 1.58 -2.66
CA LYS A 561 -20.13 0.45 -2.90
C LYS A 561 -18.76 0.74 -2.30
N ASP A 562 -18.32 1.99 -2.41
CA ASP A 562 -17.04 2.44 -1.93
C ASP A 562 -17.19 3.71 -1.09
N ILE A 563 -16.23 3.90 -0.19
CA ILE A 563 -16.07 5.14 0.57
C ILE A 563 -14.99 5.95 -0.15
N ARG A 564 -15.39 7.04 -0.82
CA ARG A 564 -14.50 7.85 -1.66
C ARG A 564 -13.53 8.70 -0.83
N SER A 565 -14.04 9.29 0.26
CA SER A 565 -13.27 10.10 1.21
C SER A 565 -13.77 9.85 2.62
N CYS A 566 -12.87 9.87 3.61
CA CYS A 566 -13.26 9.90 5.02
C CYS A 566 -12.21 10.59 5.89
N CYS A 567 -12.69 11.32 6.88
CA CYS A 567 -11.85 12.13 7.76
C CYS A 567 -12.41 12.13 9.18
N ALA A 568 -11.52 12.00 10.16
CA ALA A 568 -11.85 12.17 11.57
C ALA A 568 -11.51 13.59 12.03
N SER A 569 -12.19 14.08 13.07
CA SER A 569 -11.79 15.29 13.76
C SER A 569 -10.45 15.11 14.47
N ASP A 570 -9.77 16.22 14.79
CA ASP A 570 -8.43 16.18 15.41
C ASP A 570 -8.39 15.43 16.75
N ASP A 571 -9.48 15.52 17.51
CA ASP A 571 -9.71 14.82 18.78
C ASP A 571 -10.23 13.39 18.60
N GLY A 572 -10.58 12.97 17.37
CA GLY A 572 -11.15 11.66 17.07
C GLY A 572 -12.58 11.46 17.56
N SER A 573 -13.28 12.51 17.98
CA SER A 573 -14.66 12.42 18.49
C SER A 573 -15.71 12.35 17.39
N ARG A 574 -15.36 12.72 16.15
CA ARG A 574 -16.28 12.79 15.03
C ARG A 574 -15.64 12.24 13.78
N VAL A 575 -16.44 11.62 12.93
CA VAL A 575 -15.98 11.11 11.63
C VAL A 575 -16.98 11.52 10.56
N CYS A 576 -16.46 11.94 9.41
CA CYS A 576 -17.25 12.12 8.19
C CYS A 576 -16.83 11.07 7.18
N ILE A 577 -17.80 10.41 6.55
CA ILE A 577 -17.61 9.47 5.44
C ILE A 577 -18.41 9.93 4.23
N ILE A 578 -17.79 9.88 3.06
CA ILE A 578 -18.41 10.19 1.77
C ILE A 578 -18.42 8.90 0.95
N GLY A 579 -19.61 8.38 0.64
CA GLY A 579 -19.81 7.27 -0.28
C GLY A 579 -20.16 7.72 -1.69
N ASP A 580 -20.44 6.78 -2.58
CA ASP A 580 -20.85 7.01 -3.98
C ASP A 580 -22.18 7.78 -4.12
N HIS A 581 -23.07 7.61 -3.14
CA HIS A 581 -24.43 8.16 -3.13
C HIS A 581 -24.75 8.93 -1.84
N ASP A 582 -24.18 8.60 -0.69
CA ASP A 582 -24.52 9.27 0.58
C ASP A 582 -23.29 9.93 1.24
N VAL A 583 -23.55 10.90 2.12
CA VAL A 583 -22.57 11.45 3.07
C VAL A 583 -23.10 11.18 4.47
N ALA A 584 -22.26 10.64 5.35
CA ALA A 584 -22.64 10.31 6.72
C ALA A 584 -21.66 10.90 7.75
N LEU A 585 -22.20 11.32 8.88
CA LEU A 585 -21.47 11.79 10.05
C LEU A 585 -21.67 10.80 11.19
N LEU A 586 -20.58 10.48 11.87
CA LEU A 586 -20.56 9.70 13.09
C LEU A 586 -20.13 10.59 14.24
N ASP A 587 -20.95 10.65 15.28
CA ASP A 587 -20.54 11.10 16.60
C ASP A 587 -20.03 9.88 17.38
N VAL A 588 -18.72 9.81 17.64
CA VAL A 588 -18.06 8.69 18.33
C VAL A 588 -18.50 8.59 19.78
N LEU A 589 -18.84 9.71 20.42
CA LEU A 589 -19.28 9.71 21.82
C LEU A 589 -20.70 9.20 21.97
N ARG A 590 -21.59 9.58 21.04
CA ARG A 590 -23.00 9.15 21.02
C ARG A 590 -23.23 7.84 20.28
N GLN A 591 -22.25 7.37 19.51
CA GLN A 591 -22.37 6.23 18.60
C GLN A 591 -23.59 6.35 17.68
N SER A 592 -23.81 7.56 17.16
CA SER A 592 -24.96 7.88 16.34
C SER A 592 -24.53 8.34 14.96
N TRP A 593 -25.15 7.77 13.94
CA TRP A 593 -24.96 8.16 12.54
C TRP A 593 -26.01 9.16 12.09
N LYS A 594 -25.59 10.12 11.27
CA LYS A 594 -26.46 11.11 10.65
C LYS A 594 -26.13 11.25 9.17
N LEU A 595 -27.13 11.12 8.31
CA LEU A 595 -26.95 11.20 6.86
C LEU A 595 -27.27 12.61 6.37
N LEU A 596 -26.58 13.04 5.32
CA LEU A 596 -26.88 14.28 4.62
C LEU A 596 -28.17 14.11 3.82
N GLU A 597 -29.14 14.96 4.09
CA GLU A 597 -30.36 15.05 3.30
C GLU A 597 -30.09 15.89 2.05
N PHE A 598 -30.05 15.25 0.89
CA PHE A 598 -30.11 15.91 -0.41
C PHE A 598 -31.23 15.24 -1.22
N HIS A 599 -32.16 16.01 -1.78
CA HIS A 599 -33.25 15.48 -2.62
C HIS A 599 -32.76 15.32 -4.07
N PRO A 600 -32.59 14.09 -4.58
CA PRO A 600 -32.47 13.90 -6.01
C PRO A 600 -33.88 13.94 -6.61
N ASP A 601 -34.37 15.11 -7.00
CA ASP A 601 -35.68 15.28 -7.66
C ASP A 601 -35.74 14.63 -9.07
N SER A 602 -34.73 13.87 -9.49
CA SER A 602 -34.64 13.23 -10.80
C SER A 602 -34.62 11.70 -10.71
N ILE A 603 -35.44 11.05 -11.55
CA ILE A 603 -35.53 9.59 -11.78
C ILE A 603 -34.17 8.98 -12.20
N THR A 604 -33.22 9.80 -12.65
CA THR A 604 -31.83 9.43 -12.91
C THR A 604 -31.00 9.45 -11.61
N GLU A 605 -30.36 8.34 -11.27
CA GLU A 605 -29.37 8.25 -10.18
C GLU A 605 -28.17 9.18 -10.45
N VAL A 606 -28.24 10.43 -10.01
CA VAL A 606 -27.10 11.35 -10.02
C VAL A 606 -26.12 10.92 -8.91
N PRO A 607 -24.82 10.72 -9.21
CA PRO A 607 -23.84 10.37 -8.19
C PRO A 607 -23.66 11.51 -7.19
N ASN A 608 -23.28 11.18 -5.96
CA ASN A 608 -23.06 12.17 -4.91
C ASN A 608 -21.95 13.17 -5.33
N PRO A 609 -22.22 14.49 -5.32
CA PRO A 609 -21.28 15.51 -5.79
C PRO A 609 -20.09 15.73 -4.85
N PHE A 610 -20.17 15.31 -3.59
CA PHE A 610 -19.08 15.50 -2.63
C PHE A 610 -17.91 14.57 -2.93
N ILE A 611 -16.69 15.13 -2.95
CA ILE A 611 -15.46 14.38 -3.27
C ILE A 611 -14.42 14.42 -2.14
N ALA A 612 -14.47 15.41 -1.26
CA ALA A 612 -13.47 15.62 -0.21
C ALA A 612 -14.15 16.04 1.11
N SER A 613 -13.60 15.58 2.23
CA SER A 613 -14.04 15.94 3.58
C SER A 613 -12.86 16.25 4.49
N ILE A 614 -12.97 17.33 5.28
CA ILE A 614 -11.96 17.66 6.28
C ILE A 614 -12.56 18.33 7.50
N TRP A 615 -12.04 18.02 8.68
CA TRP A 615 -12.43 18.66 9.92
C TRP A 615 -11.42 19.74 10.31
N TRP A 616 -11.93 20.89 10.73
CA TRP A 616 -11.15 21.90 11.43
C TRP A 616 -11.81 22.27 12.75
N LYS A 617 -11.19 21.89 13.86
CA LYS A 617 -11.74 22.06 15.21
C LYS A 617 -13.17 21.50 15.28
N ASN A 618 -14.17 22.36 15.42
CA ASN A 618 -15.58 22.01 15.51
C ASN A 618 -16.38 22.24 14.21
N HIS A 619 -15.71 22.38 13.07
CA HIS A 619 -16.35 22.66 11.78
C HIS A 619 -15.98 21.58 10.76
N LEU A 620 -16.97 21.13 10.00
CA LEU A 620 -16.78 20.23 8.88
C LEU A 620 -16.69 21.05 7.60
N ILE A 621 -15.70 20.78 6.77
CA ILE A 621 -15.58 21.38 5.44
C ILE A 621 -15.73 20.27 4.41
N LEU A 622 -16.68 20.43 3.50
CA LEU A 622 -16.95 19.52 2.39
C LEU A 622 -16.65 20.21 1.06
N GLY A 623 -16.06 19.45 0.14
CA GLY A 623 -15.84 19.88 -1.23
C GLY A 623 -16.77 19.16 -2.19
N SER A 624 -17.55 19.91 -2.96
CA SER A 624 -18.42 19.37 -4.01
C SER A 624 -17.84 19.64 -5.40
N ARG A 625 -18.02 18.67 -6.30
CA ARG A 625 -17.66 18.76 -7.70
C ARG A 625 -18.71 18.06 -8.56
N THR A 626 -19.35 18.84 -9.41
CA THR A 626 -20.23 18.38 -10.49
C THR A 626 -19.62 18.73 -11.86
N ASN A 627 -20.27 18.32 -12.94
CA ASN A 627 -19.85 18.69 -14.28
C ASN A 627 -19.95 20.21 -14.52
N GLU A 628 -20.91 20.87 -13.88
CA GLU A 628 -21.26 22.28 -14.09
C GLU A 628 -20.69 23.19 -13.00
N LYS A 629 -20.64 22.73 -11.75
CA LYS A 629 -20.31 23.54 -10.57
C LYS A 629 -19.30 22.85 -9.64
N SER A 630 -18.37 23.61 -9.07
CA SER A 630 -17.49 23.16 -7.98
C SER A 630 -17.61 24.13 -6.82
N GLU A 631 -17.73 23.63 -5.59
CA GLU A 631 -17.93 24.47 -4.41
C GLU A 631 -17.23 23.91 -3.17
N LEU A 632 -17.04 24.79 -2.19
CA LEU A 632 -16.68 24.44 -0.82
C LEU A 632 -17.81 24.85 0.10
N LEU A 633 -18.12 24.00 1.08
CA LEU A 633 -19.15 24.23 2.09
C LEU A 633 -18.54 23.99 3.46
N ALA A 634 -18.71 24.94 4.39
CA ALA A 634 -18.35 24.75 5.79
C ALA A 634 -19.60 24.67 6.65
N PHE A 635 -19.67 23.64 7.48
CA PHE A 635 -20.79 23.36 8.36
C PHE A 635 -20.40 23.53 9.84
N PRO A 636 -21.30 24.06 10.67
CA PRO A 636 -21.10 24.20 12.10
C PRO A 636 -21.27 22.86 12.82
N LEU A 637 -20.85 22.82 14.09
CA LEU A 637 -21.05 21.64 14.94
C LEU A 637 -22.53 21.28 15.18
N SER A 638 -23.43 22.27 15.11
CA SER A 638 -24.85 22.05 15.39
C SER A 638 -25.50 21.02 14.45
N ILE A 639 -24.91 20.77 13.27
CA ILE A 639 -25.39 19.72 12.36
C ILE A 639 -25.37 18.31 12.98
N ILE A 640 -24.62 18.08 14.07
CA ILE A 640 -24.56 16.78 14.75
C ILE A 640 -25.68 16.64 15.79
N GLU A 641 -26.26 17.75 16.26
CA GLU A 641 -27.33 17.72 17.24
C GLU A 641 -28.56 16.99 16.67
N PRO A 642 -29.26 16.17 17.49
CA PRO A 642 -30.38 15.36 17.00
C PRO A 642 -31.53 16.23 16.46
N ASP A 643 -31.70 17.44 17.01
CA ASP A 643 -32.81 18.35 16.68
C ASP A 643 -32.57 19.18 15.41
N GLN A 644 -31.33 19.26 14.94
CA GLN A 644 -30.95 20.01 13.73
C GLN A 644 -30.99 19.08 12.52
N GLN A 645 -31.18 19.58 11.31
CA GLN A 645 -31.03 18.77 10.10
C GLN A 645 -29.60 18.88 9.54
N PHE A 646 -29.05 17.78 9.03
CA PHE A 646 -27.83 17.84 8.23
C PHE A 646 -28.24 17.94 6.76
N ALA A 647 -28.37 19.17 6.29
CA ALA A 647 -28.80 19.51 4.93
C ALA A 647 -27.87 20.59 4.34
N TYR A 648 -27.94 20.78 3.02
CA TYR A 648 -27.12 21.77 2.31
C TYR A 648 -27.27 23.19 2.88
N ASP A 649 -28.50 23.57 3.25
CA ASP A 649 -28.84 24.88 3.82
C ASP A 649 -28.23 25.16 5.20
N ALA A 650 -27.73 24.13 5.89
CA ALA A 650 -27.07 24.28 7.18
C ALA A 650 -25.61 24.80 7.07
N ALA A 651 -25.10 24.98 5.85
CA ALA A 651 -23.77 25.53 5.62
C ALA A 651 -23.68 27.00 6.09
N ILE A 652 -22.66 27.31 6.90
CA ILE A 652 -22.41 28.67 7.42
C ILE A 652 -21.50 29.50 6.51
N TRP A 653 -20.80 28.85 5.58
CA TRP A 653 -19.93 29.48 4.61
C TRP A 653 -19.87 28.62 3.35
N PHE A 654 -19.84 29.28 2.19
CA PHE A 654 -19.63 28.62 0.92
C PHE A 654 -18.67 29.44 0.04
N PHE A 655 -18.01 28.76 -0.89
CA PHE A 655 -17.21 29.38 -1.94
C PHE A 655 -17.44 28.65 -3.26
N ASP A 656 -17.92 29.39 -4.26
CA ASP A 656 -18.17 28.89 -5.60
C ASP A 656 -16.99 29.22 -6.51
N PHE A 657 -16.43 28.20 -7.15
CA PHE A 657 -15.30 28.39 -8.06
C PHE A 657 -15.70 29.11 -9.36
N ALA A 658 -16.99 29.16 -9.70
CA ALA A 658 -17.49 29.95 -10.82
C ALA A 658 -17.24 31.46 -10.66
N GLU A 659 -17.03 31.94 -9.43
CA GLU A 659 -16.67 33.34 -9.16
C GLU A 659 -15.20 33.65 -9.46
N THR A 660 -14.36 32.63 -9.66
CA THR A 660 -12.95 32.83 -9.98
C THR A 660 -12.78 33.25 -11.43
N LYS A 661 -11.65 33.90 -11.75
CA LYS A 661 -11.36 34.38 -13.12
C LYS A 661 -11.23 33.26 -14.15
N PHE A 662 -11.12 32.01 -13.71
CA PHE A 662 -10.85 30.84 -14.51
C PHE A 662 -11.91 29.77 -14.15
N ASP A 663 -12.41 29.04 -15.14
CA ASP A 663 -13.31 27.91 -14.88
C ASP A 663 -12.49 26.73 -14.33
N GLU A 664 -12.25 26.74 -13.03
CA GLU A 664 -11.43 25.78 -12.30
C GLU A 664 -12.29 24.82 -11.48
N LYS A 665 -11.92 23.54 -11.45
CA LYS A 665 -12.65 22.51 -10.70
C LYS A 665 -11.87 22.03 -9.49
N LEU A 666 -12.60 21.69 -8.43
CA LEU A 666 -11.99 21.18 -7.20
C LEU A 666 -11.21 19.87 -7.46
N LEU A 667 -9.97 19.82 -6.99
CA LEU A 667 -9.13 18.62 -7.03
C LEU A 667 -8.98 18.01 -5.63
N SER A 668 -8.60 18.80 -4.63
CA SER A 668 -8.36 18.32 -3.27
C SER A 668 -8.48 19.44 -2.23
N ILE A 669 -8.65 19.06 -0.97
CA ILE A 669 -8.67 19.97 0.18
C ILE A 669 -7.70 19.44 1.23
N ASN A 670 -6.89 20.32 1.82
CA ASN A 670 -6.07 19.97 2.98
C ASN A 670 -6.06 21.13 3.99
N ILE A 671 -5.64 20.86 5.22
CA ILE A 671 -5.45 21.89 6.25
C ILE A 671 -4.12 21.69 6.95
N ASP A 672 -3.42 22.80 7.22
CA ASP A 672 -2.29 22.78 8.13
C ASP A 672 -2.81 23.03 9.55
N THR A 673 -2.81 21.98 10.36
CA THR A 673 -3.27 22.02 11.75
C THR A 673 -2.39 22.88 12.66
N PHE A 674 -1.17 23.25 12.22
CA PHE A 674 -0.27 24.10 12.98
C PHE A 674 -0.46 25.59 12.71
N SER A 675 -0.79 25.96 11.46
CA SER A 675 -1.00 27.36 11.05
C SER A 675 -2.48 27.76 10.94
N ASP A 676 -3.40 26.81 11.11
CA ASP A 676 -4.85 27.00 10.89
C ASP A 676 -5.15 27.55 9.47
N GLU A 677 -4.43 27.08 8.46
CA GLU A 677 -4.60 27.50 7.05
C GLU A 677 -5.19 26.36 6.21
N LEU A 678 -6.32 26.64 5.56
CA LEU A 678 -7.01 25.77 4.62
C LEU A 678 -6.36 25.90 3.24
N PHE A 679 -6.06 24.77 2.60
CA PHE A 679 -5.54 24.66 1.24
C PHE A 679 -6.59 24.01 0.35
N VAL A 680 -6.85 24.62 -0.79
CA VAL A 680 -7.74 24.04 -1.79
C VAL A 680 -7.05 24.07 -3.13
N THR A 681 -6.83 22.89 -3.68
CA THR A 681 -6.17 22.70 -4.97
C THR A 681 -7.21 22.49 -6.04
N THR A 682 -7.03 23.16 -7.18
CA THR A 682 -7.88 22.99 -8.36
C THR A 682 -7.17 22.20 -9.45
N ASP A 683 -7.94 21.77 -10.45
CA ASP A 683 -7.45 21.02 -11.60
C ASP A 683 -6.52 21.83 -12.53
N ALA A 684 -6.55 23.15 -12.42
CA ALA A 684 -5.58 24.06 -13.03
C ALA A 684 -4.24 24.14 -12.26
N LEU A 685 -4.07 23.37 -11.18
CA LEU A 685 -2.95 23.46 -10.24
C LEU A 685 -2.82 24.85 -9.59
N SER A 686 -3.96 25.52 -9.41
CA SER A 686 -4.07 26.71 -8.56
C SER A 686 -4.35 26.26 -7.12
N ILE A 687 -3.62 26.81 -6.15
CA ILE A 687 -3.82 26.52 -4.73
C ILE A 687 -4.29 27.80 -4.05
N TYR A 688 -5.53 27.77 -3.58
CA TYR A 688 -6.12 28.84 -2.80
C TYR A 688 -5.94 28.56 -1.32
N THR A 689 -5.52 29.58 -0.57
CA THR A 689 -5.36 29.45 0.88
C THR A 689 -6.24 30.40 1.66
N TRP A 690 -6.82 29.91 2.76
CA TRP A 690 -7.61 30.71 3.71
C TRP A 690 -7.11 30.49 5.12
N LYS A 691 -6.79 31.59 5.81
CA LYS A 691 -6.49 31.56 7.24
C LYS A 691 -7.80 31.49 8.02
N LEU A 692 -7.96 30.44 8.82
CA LEU A 692 -9.15 30.18 9.62
C LEU A 692 -8.97 30.75 11.01
N THR A 693 -9.91 31.59 11.46
CA THR A 693 -9.88 32.17 12.81
C THR A 693 -11.25 32.06 13.48
N MET A 694 -11.23 31.76 14.78
CA MET A 694 -12.43 31.77 15.61
C MET A 694 -12.62 33.18 16.16
N LYS A 695 -13.74 33.83 15.85
CA LYS A 695 -14.13 35.10 16.49
C LYS A 695 -15.24 34.86 17.50
N VAL A 696 -15.03 35.34 18.72
CA VAL A 696 -16.10 35.45 19.73
C VAL A 696 -16.91 36.70 19.39
N LYS A 697 -18.21 36.55 19.12
CA LYS A 697 -19.10 37.71 19.07
C LYS A 697 -19.31 38.23 20.50
N ASN A 698 -18.67 39.35 20.84
CA ASN A 698 -19.01 40.10 22.05
C ASN A 698 -20.20 41.01 21.75
N GLU A 699 -21.42 40.48 21.84
CA GLU A 699 -22.60 41.34 21.99
C GLU A 699 -22.71 41.78 23.46
N PRO A 700 -22.97 43.06 23.75
CA PRO A 700 -23.15 43.53 25.12
C PRO A 700 -24.42 42.89 25.73
N LEU A 701 -24.17 42.13 26.80
CA LEU A 701 -25.08 41.28 27.57
C LEU A 701 -26.49 41.86 27.82
N LEU A 702 -27.51 41.11 27.37
CA LEU A 702 -28.69 40.80 28.19
C LEU A 702 -28.72 39.28 28.38
N ALA A 703 -28.65 38.88 29.64
CA ALA A 703 -28.60 37.54 30.24
C ALA A 703 -28.87 36.28 29.36
N SER A 704 -27.95 35.31 29.50
CA SER A 704 -28.16 33.84 29.48
C SER A 704 -28.17 33.03 28.17
N VAL A 705 -27.61 33.51 27.06
CA VAL A 705 -27.43 32.70 25.84
C VAL A 705 -25.93 32.44 25.57
N PRO A 706 -25.51 31.22 25.14
CA PRO A 706 -24.10 30.92 24.91
C PRO A 706 -23.51 31.83 23.83
N THR A 707 -22.27 32.28 24.02
CA THR A 707 -21.49 33.03 23.04
C THR A 707 -21.41 32.29 21.71
N HIS A 708 -22.10 32.77 20.67
CA HIS A 708 -21.95 32.22 19.32
C HIS A 708 -20.52 32.50 18.81
N LEU A 709 -19.70 31.46 18.76
CA LEU A 709 -18.41 31.48 18.09
C LEU A 709 -18.64 31.46 16.57
N SER A 710 -18.18 32.48 15.86
CA SER A 710 -18.23 32.54 14.39
C SER A 710 -16.86 32.25 13.78
N VAL A 711 -16.81 31.45 12.72
CA VAL A 711 -15.57 31.20 11.95
C VAL A 711 -15.41 32.29 10.90
N LEU A 712 -14.20 32.82 10.79
CA LEU A 712 -13.81 33.72 9.71
C LEU A 712 -12.82 33.02 8.77
N PHE A 713 -13.19 32.97 7.49
CA PHE A 713 -12.34 32.51 6.40
C PHE A 713 -11.68 33.72 5.73
N GLN A 714 -10.44 34.03 6.11
CA GLN A 714 -9.69 35.14 5.51
C GLN A 714 -8.81 34.61 4.37
N ARG A 715 -9.11 34.97 3.12
CA ARG A 715 -8.28 34.61 1.97
C ARG A 715 -6.85 35.13 2.16
N SER A 716 -5.87 34.25 2.01
CA SER A 716 -4.45 34.51 2.32
C SER A 716 -3.64 34.65 1.03
N ARG A 717 -3.37 33.54 0.33
CA ARG A 717 -2.54 33.51 -0.87
C ARG A 717 -3.18 32.67 -1.97
N VAL A 718 -2.74 32.88 -3.20
CA VAL A 718 -3.06 32.03 -4.35
C VAL A 718 -1.75 31.67 -5.04
N TYR A 719 -1.48 30.37 -5.12
CA TYR A 719 -0.31 29.83 -5.81
C TYR A 719 -0.74 29.33 -7.19
N GLN A 720 -0.05 29.75 -8.25
CA GLN A 720 -0.33 29.32 -9.62
C GLN A 720 0.83 28.45 -10.08
N LEU A 721 0.67 27.13 -9.94
CA LEU A 721 1.78 26.18 -10.12
C LEU A 721 1.85 25.55 -11.52
N LYS A 722 0.86 25.81 -12.38
CA LYS A 722 0.81 25.23 -13.73
C LYS A 722 2.09 25.48 -14.53
N GLY A 723 2.65 26.69 -14.42
CA GLY A 723 3.89 27.07 -15.09
C GLY A 723 5.14 26.33 -14.60
N CYS A 724 5.13 25.79 -13.37
CA CYS A 724 6.27 25.07 -12.79
C CYS A 724 6.52 23.71 -13.44
N PHE A 725 5.47 23.11 -14.00
CA PHE A 725 5.50 21.70 -14.40
C PHE A 725 5.45 21.49 -15.91
N GLY A 726 5.18 22.53 -16.71
CA GLY A 726 5.15 22.44 -18.18
C GLY A 726 4.30 21.27 -18.69
N GLU A 727 4.93 20.38 -19.46
CA GLU A 727 4.31 19.17 -20.03
C GLU A 727 3.86 18.16 -18.96
N ASN A 728 4.47 18.14 -17.78
CA ASN A 728 4.13 17.21 -16.71
C ASN A 728 2.84 17.59 -15.96
N SER A 729 2.29 18.79 -16.20
CA SER A 729 1.12 19.31 -15.50
C SER A 729 -0.09 18.37 -15.52
N GLN A 730 -0.35 17.68 -16.64
CA GLN A 730 -1.45 16.71 -16.75
C GLN A 730 -1.20 15.48 -15.86
N THR A 731 0.01 14.94 -15.88
CA THR A 731 0.36 13.77 -15.04
C THR A 731 0.25 14.09 -13.55
N ILE A 732 0.67 15.31 -13.15
CA ILE A 732 0.58 15.78 -11.77
C ILE A 732 -0.87 16.00 -11.35
N ARG A 733 -1.71 16.53 -12.25
CA ARG A 733 -3.15 16.70 -12.00
C ARG A 733 -3.83 15.35 -11.74
N VAL A 734 -3.54 14.33 -12.57
CA VAL A 734 -4.20 13.01 -12.48
C VAL A 734 -3.76 12.25 -11.23
N ASN A 735 -2.47 12.32 -10.90
CA ASN A 735 -1.88 11.56 -9.78
C ASN A 735 -1.50 12.48 -8.59
N TYR A 736 -2.25 13.55 -8.39
CA TYR A 736 -2.10 14.45 -7.25
C TYR A 736 -2.40 13.71 -5.95
N SER A 737 -1.58 13.89 -4.91
CA SER A 737 -1.82 13.29 -3.59
C SER A 737 -2.09 14.34 -2.51
N THR A 738 -1.18 15.30 -2.29
CA THR A 738 -1.39 16.36 -1.30
C THR A 738 -0.49 17.57 -1.53
N VAL A 739 -0.80 18.66 -0.83
CA VAL A 739 0.09 19.80 -0.62
C VAL A 739 0.21 20.14 0.88
N LEU A 740 1.41 20.51 1.32
CA LEU A 740 1.72 20.97 2.67
C LEU A 740 2.46 22.31 2.63
N LEU A 741 2.23 23.15 3.64
CA LEU A 741 2.97 24.39 3.84
C LEU A 741 4.25 24.13 4.66
N VAL A 742 5.36 24.69 4.19
CA VAL A 742 6.66 24.66 4.85
C VAL A 742 7.20 26.09 4.94
N GLY A 743 7.52 26.55 6.15
CA GLY A 743 8.02 27.92 6.36
C GLY A 743 7.04 29.04 5.94
N GLU A 744 7.58 30.21 5.59
CA GLU A 744 6.79 31.43 5.31
C GLU A 744 6.23 31.53 3.88
N GLY A 745 6.01 30.39 3.21
CA GLY A 745 5.37 30.36 1.89
C GLY A 745 5.86 29.29 0.93
N ASP A 746 6.83 28.47 1.33
CA ASP A 746 7.26 27.34 0.53
C ASP A 746 6.25 26.19 0.68
N LEU A 747 6.11 25.38 -0.36
CA LEU A 747 5.16 24.28 -0.39
C LEU A 747 5.88 22.96 -0.64
N LEU A 748 5.35 21.89 -0.07
CA LEU A 748 5.64 20.52 -0.49
C LEU A 748 4.44 19.97 -1.24
N LEU A 749 4.64 19.47 -2.45
CA LEU A 749 3.60 18.85 -3.26
C LEU A 749 3.99 17.40 -3.54
N LEU A 750 3.14 16.45 -3.16
CA LEU A 750 3.32 15.04 -3.52
C LEU A 750 2.42 14.71 -4.71
N ALA A 751 3.02 14.23 -5.79
CA ALA A 751 2.30 13.68 -6.94
C ALA A 751 3.10 12.52 -7.57
N ASN A 752 2.41 11.50 -8.08
CA ASN A 752 3.02 10.24 -8.51
C ASN A 752 3.83 9.57 -7.37
N THR A 753 5.15 9.60 -7.47
CA THR A 753 6.13 9.19 -6.44
C THR A 753 7.06 10.34 -6.04
N ASP A 754 6.89 11.52 -6.66
CA ASP A 754 7.78 12.66 -6.52
C ASP A 754 7.24 13.64 -5.48
N LEU A 755 8.09 13.95 -4.51
CA LEU A 755 7.87 15.03 -3.56
C LEU A 755 8.59 16.27 -4.06
N TYR A 756 7.82 17.26 -4.52
CA TYR A 756 8.34 18.54 -4.98
C TYR A 756 8.41 19.54 -3.84
N TYR A 757 9.56 20.19 -3.69
CA TYR A 757 9.74 21.39 -2.89
C TYR A 757 9.60 22.62 -3.79
N ILE A 758 8.60 23.44 -3.50
CA ILE A 758 8.19 24.57 -4.33
C ILE A 758 8.46 25.86 -3.58
N ARG A 759 9.25 26.75 -4.18
CA ARG A 759 9.60 28.04 -3.62
C ARG A 759 9.23 29.16 -4.58
N LYS A 760 8.86 30.30 -4.01
CA LYS A 760 8.65 31.53 -4.78
C LYS A 760 10.00 32.16 -5.14
N VAL A 761 10.27 32.33 -6.43
CA VAL A 761 11.43 33.04 -6.95
C VAL A 761 11.04 34.49 -7.22
N HIS A 762 11.87 35.45 -6.78
CA HIS A 762 11.62 36.86 -7.03
C HIS A 762 12.00 37.19 -8.47
N GLY A 763 11.03 37.29 -9.37
CA GLY A 763 11.21 37.72 -10.75
C GLY A 763 11.25 39.25 -10.90
N THR A 764 11.71 39.72 -12.06
CA THR A 764 11.71 41.15 -12.46
C THR A 764 10.31 41.65 -12.87
N THR A 765 9.36 40.75 -13.12
CA THR A 765 7.96 41.04 -13.46
C THR A 765 7.05 40.98 -12.23
N SER A 766 5.92 41.69 -12.27
CA SER A 766 4.95 41.79 -11.17
C SER A 766 4.20 40.48 -10.84
N SER A 767 4.40 39.40 -11.59
CA SER A 767 3.82 38.08 -11.34
C SER A 767 4.77 37.19 -10.53
N ALA A 768 4.25 36.52 -9.50
CA ALA A 768 5.02 35.56 -8.71
C ALA A 768 5.38 34.33 -9.55
N VAL A 769 6.67 34.09 -9.78
CA VAL A 769 7.16 32.86 -10.42
C VAL A 769 7.55 31.85 -9.34
N TYR A 770 7.13 30.61 -9.52
CA TYR A 770 7.43 29.51 -8.61
C TYR A 770 8.38 28.52 -9.28
N GLU A 771 9.34 28.00 -8.53
CA GLU A 771 10.28 26.96 -8.96
C GLU A 771 10.00 25.69 -8.15
N ALA A 772 9.94 24.54 -8.82
CA ALA A 772 9.74 23.24 -8.20
C ALA A 772 11.02 22.39 -8.33
N LYS A 773 11.55 21.91 -7.20
CA LYS A 773 12.68 20.99 -7.12
C LYS A 773 12.24 19.66 -6.55
N ILE A 774 12.78 18.54 -7.05
CA ILE A 774 12.46 17.21 -6.51
C ILE A 774 13.26 17.01 -5.21
N LEU A 775 12.54 16.83 -4.09
CA LEU A 775 13.12 16.52 -2.78
C LEU A 775 13.32 15.01 -2.59
N SER A 776 12.37 14.20 -3.08
CA SER A 776 12.46 12.74 -3.15
C SER A 776 11.75 12.24 -4.41
N ASN A 777 12.32 11.25 -5.08
CA ASN A 777 11.74 10.56 -6.24
C ASN A 777 10.92 9.31 -5.86
N SER A 778 10.92 8.95 -4.58
CA SER A 778 10.29 7.76 -4.02
C SER A 778 9.63 8.15 -2.70
N ALA A 779 8.36 8.51 -2.77
CA ALA A 779 7.54 8.86 -1.61
C ALA A 779 6.15 8.24 -1.74
N GLU A 780 5.71 7.49 -0.72
CA GLU A 780 4.35 6.98 -0.63
C GLU A 780 3.41 7.98 0.04
N TYR A 781 3.85 8.59 1.14
CA TYR A 781 3.11 9.62 1.84
C TYR A 781 4.05 10.63 2.50
N VAL A 782 3.51 11.80 2.86
CA VAL A 782 4.22 12.85 3.59
C VAL A 782 3.37 13.37 4.75
N GLN A 783 4.00 13.56 5.90
CA GLN A 783 3.37 14.02 7.14
C GLN A 783 4.15 15.19 7.74
N LYS A 784 3.47 16.28 8.09
CA LYS A 784 4.04 17.35 8.90
C LYS A 784 3.91 16.99 10.39
N LEU A 785 5.03 16.74 11.06
CA LEU A 785 5.06 16.31 12.47
C LEU A 785 5.16 17.49 13.45
N SER A 786 5.84 18.55 13.02
CA SER A 786 5.90 19.85 13.70
C SER A 786 6.07 20.95 12.65
N PRO A 787 6.00 22.24 13.02
CA PRO A 787 6.30 23.33 12.09
C PRO A 787 7.64 23.18 11.36
N ASP A 788 8.62 22.56 12.03
CA ASP A 788 10.01 22.43 11.58
C ASP A 788 10.39 21.00 11.18
N LEU A 789 9.46 20.04 11.20
CA LEU A 789 9.76 18.63 10.94
C LEU A 789 8.72 18.00 10.02
N VAL A 790 9.20 17.52 8.88
CA VAL A 790 8.41 16.77 7.91
C VAL A 790 8.95 15.35 7.81
N CYS A 791 8.04 14.38 7.78
CA CYS A 791 8.34 12.96 7.63
C CYS A 791 7.81 12.46 6.29
N VAL A 792 8.63 11.71 5.56
CA VAL A 792 8.29 11.11 4.27
C VAL A 792 8.52 9.62 4.36
N PHE A 793 7.54 8.81 4.01
CA PHE A 793 7.74 7.37 3.89
C PHE A 793 8.10 7.02 2.45
N ASP A 794 9.27 6.43 2.22
CA ASP A 794 9.73 6.09 0.88
C ASP A 794 9.23 4.71 0.39
N GLY A 795 8.46 3.98 1.21
CA GLY A 795 8.06 2.58 0.96
C GLY A 795 8.98 1.53 1.59
N SER A 796 10.01 1.95 2.32
CA SER A 796 10.97 1.05 2.99
C SER A 796 11.53 1.61 4.30
N GLN A 797 11.60 2.93 4.45
CA GLN A 797 12.06 3.64 5.64
C GLN A 797 11.37 5.01 5.72
N LEU A 798 11.45 5.64 6.88
CA LEU A 798 10.98 7.01 7.08
C LEU A 798 12.15 7.99 6.95
N LEU A 799 11.92 9.09 6.25
CA LEU A 799 12.86 10.17 6.02
C LEU A 799 12.37 11.42 6.75
N HIS A 800 13.11 11.86 7.76
CA HIS A 800 12.78 13.06 8.52
C HIS A 800 13.59 14.25 8.00
N TYR A 801 12.91 15.21 7.39
CA TYR A 801 13.45 16.47 6.92
C TYR A 801 13.25 17.55 7.98
N SER A 802 14.34 18.19 8.40
CA SER A 802 14.29 19.37 9.25
C SER A 802 14.08 20.61 8.39
N SER A 803 13.02 21.34 8.65
CA SER A 803 12.76 22.66 8.06
C SER A 803 13.29 23.73 9.00
N THR A 804 14.42 24.34 8.67
CA THR A 804 14.87 25.56 9.36
C THR A 804 14.36 26.78 8.58
N PRO A 805 13.75 27.78 9.23
CA PRO A 805 13.31 29.00 8.53
C PRO A 805 14.44 29.62 7.71
N GLY A 806 14.19 29.85 6.42
CA GLY A 806 15.15 30.45 5.48
C GLY A 806 16.16 29.49 4.83
N GLN A 807 16.22 28.22 5.25
CA GLN A 807 17.08 27.21 4.63
C GLN A 807 16.35 26.51 3.47
N ASP A 808 17.05 26.20 2.37
CA ASP A 808 16.52 25.34 1.32
C ASP A 808 16.49 23.88 1.81
N MET A 809 15.28 23.33 1.95
CA MET A 809 15.08 21.94 2.38
C MET A 809 15.68 20.95 1.39
N SER A 810 15.84 21.30 0.11
CA SER A 810 16.43 20.41 -0.89
C SER A 810 17.92 20.13 -0.66
N ILE A 811 18.59 20.97 0.16
CA ILE A 811 20.01 20.81 0.49
C ILE A 811 20.18 19.95 1.75
N ALA A 812 19.16 19.90 2.62
CA ALA A 812 19.24 19.19 3.89
C ALA A 812 19.23 17.67 3.67
N SER A 813 20.20 16.97 4.27
CA SER A 813 20.18 15.50 4.31
C SER A 813 19.11 15.01 5.30
N PRO A 814 18.18 14.13 4.89
CA PRO A 814 17.16 13.63 5.80
C PRO A 814 17.70 12.61 6.79
N ILE A 815 17.14 12.60 7.99
CA ILE A 815 17.37 11.56 8.98
C ILE A 815 16.64 10.30 8.53
N LYS A 816 17.38 9.22 8.28
CA LYS A 816 16.81 7.92 7.89
C LYS A 816 16.44 7.13 9.13
N VAL A 817 15.14 6.83 9.27
CA VAL A 817 14.57 6.04 10.36
C VAL A 817 14.10 4.71 9.81
N LYS A 818 14.61 3.62 10.36
CA LYS A 818 14.29 2.28 9.89
C LYS A 818 12.89 1.88 10.36
N THR A 819 12.13 1.21 9.51
CA THR A 819 10.80 0.69 9.87
C THR A 819 10.82 -0.80 10.18
N GLY A 820 11.84 -1.52 9.69
CA GLY A 820 12.00 -2.97 9.86
C GLY A 820 12.65 -3.61 8.63
N ASN A 821 12.58 -2.94 7.48
CA ASN A 821 13.20 -3.43 6.25
C ASN A 821 14.74 -3.42 6.37
N ASP A 822 15.35 -4.51 5.89
CA ASP A 822 16.78 -4.56 5.68
C ASP A 822 17.12 -4.00 4.29
N ILE A 823 17.78 -2.85 4.28
CA ILE A 823 18.06 -2.08 3.08
C ILE A 823 19.56 -2.16 2.83
N VAL A 824 19.91 -2.71 1.67
CA VAL A 824 21.27 -2.73 1.16
C VAL A 824 21.33 -1.79 -0.03
N CYS A 825 22.05 -0.69 0.13
CA CYS A 825 22.48 0.12 -1.00
C CYS A 825 23.80 -0.46 -1.49
N ASP A 826 23.80 -1.10 -2.66
CA ASP A 826 25.06 -1.56 -3.24
C ASP A 826 25.93 -0.35 -3.63
N LYS A 827 27.24 -0.56 -3.75
CA LYS A 827 28.22 0.46 -4.15
C LYS A 827 27.92 1.08 -5.53
N GLU A 828 27.04 0.45 -6.30
CA GLU A 828 26.54 0.89 -7.61
C GLU A 828 25.25 1.73 -7.55
N GLY A 829 24.74 2.05 -6.35
CA GLY A 829 23.56 2.90 -6.17
C GLY A 829 22.21 2.17 -6.31
N GLU A 830 22.21 0.85 -6.49
CA GLU A 830 20.98 0.05 -6.51
C GLU A 830 20.37 -0.03 -5.10
N TYR A 831 19.09 0.36 -4.99
CA TYR A 831 18.35 0.32 -3.75
C TYR A 831 17.65 -1.04 -3.60
N VAL A 832 18.32 -1.96 -2.90
CA VAL A 832 17.86 -3.33 -2.73
C VAL A 832 17.22 -3.51 -1.36
N VAL A 833 15.99 -4.01 -1.33
CA VAL A 833 15.26 -4.32 -0.10
C VAL A 833 15.26 -5.84 0.09
N ASN A 834 15.90 -6.29 1.17
CA ASN A 834 15.89 -7.69 1.57
C ASN A 834 14.61 -7.97 2.38
N SER A 835 13.78 -8.87 1.86
CA SER A 835 12.57 -9.35 2.55
C SER A 835 12.95 -10.44 3.57
N ALA A 836 13.43 -10.04 4.75
CA ALA A 836 13.69 -10.99 5.86
C ALA A 836 12.39 -11.47 6.55
N GLY A 837 11.31 -10.71 6.39
CA GLY A 837 9.96 -10.97 6.93
C GLY A 837 9.06 -9.75 6.68
N THR A 838 7.82 -9.81 7.13
CA THR A 838 6.86 -8.70 7.15
C THR A 838 7.41 -7.54 7.92
N THR A 839 7.16 -6.35 7.39
CA THR A 839 7.56 -5.11 8.01
C THR A 839 6.32 -4.26 8.23
N PRO A 840 6.03 -3.87 9.48
CA PRO A 840 4.82 -3.12 9.76
C PRO A 840 4.75 -1.83 8.96
N TYR A 841 3.62 -1.59 8.30
CA TYR A 841 3.40 -0.38 7.53
C TYR A 841 3.29 0.83 8.46
N PRO A 842 4.16 1.85 8.36
CA PRO A 842 4.09 3.00 9.25
C PRO A 842 2.83 3.81 8.99
N LEU A 843 1.91 3.84 9.94
CA LEU A 843 0.67 4.59 9.87
C LEU A 843 0.89 6.07 10.18
N THR A 844 1.52 6.35 11.31
CA THR A 844 1.67 7.70 11.82
C THR A 844 2.80 7.76 12.85
N THR A 845 3.42 8.93 12.96
CA THR A 845 4.57 9.14 13.84
C THR A 845 4.25 10.15 14.94
N LEU A 846 4.57 9.79 16.18
CA LEU A 846 4.55 10.69 17.34
C LEU A 846 5.96 11.23 17.60
N ALA A 847 6.32 12.33 16.92
CA ALA A 847 7.64 12.95 17.05
C ALA A 847 8.02 13.31 18.50
N ALA A 848 7.06 13.82 19.29
CA ALA A 848 7.31 14.22 20.68
C ALA A 848 7.72 13.05 21.59
N LYS A 849 7.39 11.81 21.22
CA LYS A 849 7.69 10.59 21.98
C LYS A 849 8.70 9.67 21.25
N ASN A 850 9.16 10.03 20.06
CA ASN A 850 9.97 9.20 19.15
C ASN A 850 9.35 7.81 18.87
N VAL A 851 8.03 7.76 18.67
CA VAL A 851 7.32 6.51 18.42
C VAL A 851 6.71 6.50 17.03
N ILE A 852 6.86 5.37 16.32
CA ILE A 852 6.14 5.04 15.09
C ILE A 852 5.10 3.98 15.44
N PHE A 853 3.87 4.19 14.98
CA PHE A 853 2.84 3.17 14.97
C PHE A 853 2.75 2.52 13.59
N GLY A 854 2.82 1.20 13.56
CA GLY A 854 2.71 0.40 12.35
C GLY A 854 1.50 -0.53 12.35
N LEU A 855 1.16 -1.05 11.19
CA LEU A 855 0.20 -2.14 11.04
C LEU A 855 0.86 -3.39 10.48
N GLU A 856 0.52 -4.51 11.07
CA GLU A 856 0.91 -5.83 10.63
C GLU A 856 -0.32 -6.74 10.67
N VAL A 857 -0.30 -7.79 9.85
CA VAL A 857 -1.31 -8.85 9.90
C VAL A 857 -0.71 -9.97 10.73
N ASP A 858 -1.44 -10.42 11.73
CA ASP A 858 -1.16 -11.64 12.48
C ASP A 858 -2.11 -12.74 11.99
N CYS A 859 -1.57 -13.93 11.72
CA CYS A 859 -2.35 -15.10 11.35
C CYS A 859 -2.18 -16.17 12.41
N ARG A 860 -3.20 -16.32 13.27
CA ARG A 860 -3.16 -17.27 14.41
C ARG A 860 -3.66 -18.67 14.06
N SER A 861 -4.34 -18.83 12.93
CA SER A 861 -4.87 -20.11 12.41
C SER A 861 -5.32 -19.94 10.95
N ASP A 862 -5.49 -21.04 10.22
CA ASP A 862 -5.85 -21.14 8.79
C ASP A 862 -6.97 -20.23 8.28
N THR A 863 -7.83 -19.73 9.17
CA THR A 863 -9.00 -18.90 8.84
C THR A 863 -9.08 -17.57 9.59
N LYS A 864 -8.21 -17.35 10.59
CA LYS A 864 -8.24 -16.15 11.45
C LYS A 864 -7.03 -15.27 11.18
N LEU A 865 -7.24 -14.36 10.24
CA LEU A 865 -6.40 -13.19 10.04
C LEU A 865 -6.83 -12.11 11.04
N ARG A 866 -5.89 -11.30 11.51
CA ARG A 866 -6.17 -10.15 12.37
C ARG A 866 -5.17 -9.04 12.06
N LEU A 867 -5.64 -7.80 11.98
CA LEU A 867 -4.75 -6.64 12.00
C LEU A 867 -4.31 -6.35 13.43
N GLU A 868 -2.99 -6.25 13.62
CA GLU A 868 -2.36 -5.83 14.85
C GLU A 868 -1.60 -4.52 14.67
N THR A 869 -1.57 -3.71 15.72
CA THR A 869 -0.82 -2.45 15.73
C THR A 869 0.50 -2.67 16.42
N THR A 870 1.58 -2.37 15.71
CA THR A 870 2.93 -2.43 16.25
C THR A 870 3.38 -1.05 16.66
N LYS A 871 4.33 -1.01 17.61
CA LYS A 871 4.92 0.21 18.14
C LYS A 871 6.42 0.08 18.10
N ARG A 872 7.09 1.06 17.50
CA ARG A 872 8.56 1.12 17.46
C ARG A 872 9.06 2.46 17.99
N ASP A 873 9.98 2.41 18.94
CA ASP A 873 10.80 3.56 19.32
C ASP A 873 11.92 3.71 18.29
N TYR A 874 12.16 4.93 17.79
CA TYR A 874 13.21 5.22 16.81
C TYR A 874 14.28 6.18 17.35
N LEU A 875 14.33 6.39 18.67
CA LEU A 875 15.34 7.24 19.29
C LEU A 875 16.77 6.73 19.01
N ASP A 876 16.97 5.42 18.81
CA ASP A 876 18.22 4.82 18.39
C ASP A 876 18.66 5.27 16.99
N ASP A 877 17.76 5.25 16.01
CA ASP A 877 18.02 5.75 14.67
C ASP A 877 18.38 7.25 14.71
N LEU A 878 17.69 8.02 15.55
CA LEU A 878 17.96 9.45 15.73
C LEU A 878 19.34 9.73 16.34
N VAL A 879 19.70 9.03 17.43
CA VAL A 879 21.02 9.16 18.08
C VAL A 879 22.12 8.73 17.11
N ASN A 880 21.92 7.59 16.43
CA ASN A 880 22.87 7.07 15.44
C ASN A 880 23.10 8.05 14.29
N HIS A 881 22.03 8.67 13.76
CA HIS A 881 22.15 9.69 12.73
C HIS A 881 23.02 10.85 13.20
N TYR A 882 22.77 11.40 14.39
CA TYR A 882 23.58 12.51 14.91
C TYR A 882 25.06 12.13 15.13
N ILE A 883 25.35 10.90 15.55
CA ILE A 883 26.73 10.39 15.63
C ILE A 883 27.37 10.39 14.23
N VAL A 884 26.71 9.79 13.24
CA VAL A 884 27.22 9.69 11.86
C VAL A 884 27.37 11.07 11.21
N SER A 885 26.42 11.98 11.40
CA SER A 885 26.51 13.36 10.90
C SER A 885 27.69 14.09 11.53
N ASN A 886 27.95 13.90 12.83
CA ASN A 886 29.09 14.52 13.49
C ASN A 886 30.45 13.99 12.98
N ILE A 887 30.50 12.71 12.59
CA ILE A 887 31.69 12.09 11.96
C ILE A 887 31.91 12.64 10.54
N ARG A 888 30.84 12.79 9.76
CA ARG A 888 30.90 13.30 8.38
C ARG A 888 31.23 14.78 8.28
N ALA A 889 31.06 15.52 9.37
CA ALA A 889 31.28 16.95 9.42
C ALA A 889 32.79 17.30 9.36
N ASN A 890 33.31 17.35 8.13
CA ASN A 890 34.44 18.22 7.80
C ASN A 890 33.88 19.60 7.43
N ALA A 891 34.04 20.58 8.34
CA ALA A 891 33.95 22.04 8.22
C ALA A 891 32.75 22.74 7.49
N GLU A 892 31.95 22.10 6.63
CA GLU A 892 31.03 22.81 5.71
C GLU A 892 29.54 22.44 5.81
N ASP A 893 29.13 21.51 6.69
CA ASP A 893 27.69 21.21 6.86
C ASP A 893 27.07 22.06 7.98
N PRO A 894 26.27 23.10 7.66
CA PRO A 894 25.72 24.05 8.64
C PRO A 894 24.73 23.42 9.64
N ASN A 895 24.27 22.19 9.40
CA ASN A 895 23.31 21.49 10.26
C ASN A 895 23.96 20.56 11.30
N THR A 896 25.28 20.46 11.35
CA THR A 896 25.94 19.55 12.29
C THR A 896 25.88 20.11 13.71
N LEU A 897 24.99 19.53 14.52
CA LEU A 897 24.96 19.80 15.96
C LEU A 897 26.23 19.24 16.61
N GLY A 898 26.90 20.07 17.41
CA GLY A 898 27.96 19.60 18.30
C GLY A 898 27.42 18.49 19.22
N ILE A 899 28.23 17.47 19.49
CA ILE A 899 27.83 16.29 20.27
C ILE A 899 27.27 16.64 21.67
N SER A 900 27.73 17.75 22.26
CA SER A 900 27.20 18.30 23.51
C SER A 900 25.79 18.89 23.38
N VAL A 901 25.45 19.44 22.22
CA VAL A 901 24.09 19.89 21.88
C VAL A 901 23.18 18.68 21.66
N VAL A 902 23.68 17.64 21.00
CA VAL A 902 22.96 16.36 20.82
C VAL A 902 22.60 15.77 22.19
N TYR A 903 23.57 15.68 23.11
CA TYR A 903 23.31 15.24 24.48
C TYR A 903 22.23 16.09 25.16
N ARG A 904 22.32 17.43 25.12
CA ARG A 904 21.30 18.31 25.73
C ARG A 904 19.90 18.13 25.13
N LYS A 905 19.81 17.84 23.84
CA LYS A 905 18.54 17.61 23.13
C LYS A 905 17.92 16.26 23.50
N LEU A 906 18.74 15.20 23.56
CA LEU A 906 18.26 13.81 23.65
C LEU A 906 18.25 13.23 25.07
N PHE A 907 19.07 13.75 25.99
CA PHE A 907 19.12 13.30 27.39
C PHE A 907 17.78 13.47 28.13
N ARG A 908 16.90 14.36 27.63
CA ARG A 908 15.55 14.57 28.17
C ARG A 908 14.66 13.33 28.05
N TYR A 909 14.96 12.43 27.11
CA TYR A 909 14.19 11.20 26.92
C TYR A 909 14.61 10.14 27.92
N ARG A 910 13.62 9.54 28.59
CA ARG A 910 13.86 8.52 29.64
C ARG A 910 14.62 7.30 29.12
N GLN A 911 14.37 6.91 27.86
CA GLN A 911 15.01 5.76 27.21
C GLN A 911 16.44 6.01 26.73
N PHE A 912 16.95 7.25 26.79
CA PHE A 912 18.23 7.62 26.17
C PHE A 912 19.41 6.72 26.60
N LYS A 913 19.51 6.34 27.88
CA LYS A 913 20.57 5.44 28.37
C LYS A 913 20.48 4.04 27.76
N PHE A 914 19.27 3.50 27.65
CA PHE A 914 19.00 2.21 27.03
C PHE A 914 19.31 2.25 25.53
N VAL A 915 19.05 3.38 24.86
CA VAL A 915 19.41 3.56 23.45
C VAL A 915 20.93 3.51 23.24
N LEU A 916 21.71 4.18 24.10
CA LEU A 916 23.18 4.10 24.03
C LEU A 916 23.69 2.68 24.23
N GLU A 917 23.03 1.91 25.10
CA GLU A 917 23.31 0.49 25.30
C GLU A 917 23.04 -0.34 24.03
N VAL A 918 21.87 -0.19 23.41
CA VAL A 918 21.51 -0.88 22.16
C VAL A 918 22.47 -0.51 21.02
N LEU A 919 22.84 0.76 20.89
CA LEU A 919 23.81 1.19 19.89
C LEU A 919 25.19 0.58 20.12
N MET A 920 25.62 0.41 21.38
CA MET A 920 26.88 -0.26 21.71
C MET A 920 26.81 -1.76 21.40
N VAL A 921 25.70 -2.43 21.70
CA VAL A 921 25.48 -3.85 21.32
C VAL A 921 25.61 -4.02 19.80
N ASN A 922 24.89 -3.19 19.04
CA ASN A 922 24.90 -3.22 17.58
C ASN A 922 26.30 -2.91 17.01
N TYR A 923 27.04 -1.99 17.64
CA TYR A 923 28.41 -1.65 17.24
C TYR A 923 29.35 -2.84 17.44
N VAL A 924 29.32 -3.46 18.62
CA VAL A 924 30.21 -4.56 19.00
C VAL A 924 30.00 -5.78 18.09
N GLN A 925 28.74 -6.13 17.78
CA GLN A 925 28.41 -7.21 16.84
C GLN A 925 28.95 -6.92 15.44
N LYS A 926 28.69 -5.74 14.89
CA LYS A 926 29.16 -5.36 13.54
C LYS A 926 30.67 -5.27 13.42
N ALA A 927 31.34 -4.75 14.45
CA ALA A 927 32.78 -4.62 14.48
C ALA A 927 33.48 -6.00 14.58
N TYR A 928 32.81 -7.00 15.16
CA TYR A 928 33.28 -8.38 15.16
C TYR A 928 33.10 -9.04 13.78
N GLU A 929 31.92 -8.89 13.16
CA GLU A 929 31.60 -9.47 11.85
C GLU A 929 32.42 -8.86 10.70
N ASP A 930 32.60 -7.53 10.72
CA ASP A 930 33.37 -6.78 9.75
C ASP A 930 34.48 -5.97 10.43
N LYS A 931 35.71 -6.51 10.40
CA LYS A 931 36.92 -5.84 10.92
C LYS A 931 37.19 -4.48 10.24
N GLY A 932 36.57 -4.19 9.11
CA GLY A 932 36.66 -2.93 8.39
C GLY A 932 35.57 -1.90 8.72
N TYR A 933 34.62 -2.22 9.60
CA TYR A 933 33.41 -1.41 9.84
C TYR A 933 33.71 0.02 10.31
N ASP A 934 34.63 0.19 11.26
CA ASP A 934 35.00 1.50 11.87
C ASP A 934 36.52 1.70 11.84
N LYS A 935 37.09 1.75 10.63
CA LYS A 935 38.52 2.02 10.42
C LYS A 935 38.84 3.44 10.90
N GLY A 936 39.43 3.54 12.09
CA GLY A 936 39.79 4.80 12.74
C GLY A 936 39.03 5.09 14.04
N ASN A 937 38.17 4.18 14.50
CA ASN A 937 37.42 4.26 15.77
C ASN A 937 36.54 5.52 15.91
N GLN A 938 36.25 6.23 14.82
CA GLN A 938 35.57 7.51 14.89
C GLN A 938 34.14 7.35 15.43
N TYR A 939 33.47 6.26 15.06
CA TYR A 939 32.14 5.97 15.58
C TYR A 939 32.18 5.60 17.06
N PHE A 940 33.09 4.71 17.44
CA PHE A 940 33.28 4.30 18.84
C PHE A 940 33.56 5.49 19.75
N GLU A 941 34.49 6.37 19.37
CA GLU A 941 34.87 7.54 20.19
C GLU A 941 33.67 8.48 20.40
N ARG A 942 32.88 8.76 19.36
CA ARG A 942 31.68 9.62 19.48
C ARG A 942 30.57 8.99 20.32
N LEU A 943 30.36 7.68 20.19
CA LEU A 943 29.41 6.97 21.04
C LEU A 943 29.87 6.97 22.50
N MET A 944 31.16 6.74 22.74
CA MET A 944 31.76 6.79 24.08
C MET A 944 31.73 8.18 24.69
N GLU A 945 31.89 9.24 23.90
CA GLU A 945 31.73 10.62 24.36
C GLU A 945 30.32 10.86 24.91
N LEU A 946 29.27 10.44 24.19
CA LEU A 946 27.88 10.51 24.67
C LEU A 946 27.66 9.67 25.93
N ILE A 947 28.22 8.45 25.99
CA ILE A 947 28.11 7.57 27.15
C ILE A 947 28.79 8.20 28.37
N ARG A 948 29.99 8.77 28.22
CA ARG A 948 30.73 9.48 29.30
C ARG A 948 29.93 10.67 29.84
N MET A 949 29.27 11.43 28.97
CA MET A 949 28.43 12.57 29.38
C MET A 949 27.26 12.16 30.30
N THR A 950 26.78 10.92 30.25
CA THR A 950 25.72 10.43 31.15
C THR A 950 26.16 10.22 32.60
N ARG A 951 27.46 10.24 32.88
CA ARG A 951 28.09 9.86 34.18
C ARG A 951 27.79 8.43 34.66
N LYS A 952 27.23 7.57 33.79
CA LYS A 952 26.88 6.17 34.08
C LYS A 952 27.50 5.21 33.07
N GLN A 953 28.72 5.52 32.61
CA GLN A 953 29.41 4.79 31.55
C GLN A 953 29.41 3.27 31.78
N TYR A 954 29.87 2.83 32.95
CA TYR A 954 30.04 1.41 33.24
C TYR A 954 28.71 0.69 33.52
N GLU A 955 27.66 1.38 33.94
CA GLU A 955 26.32 0.76 33.98
C GLU A 955 25.84 0.42 32.57
N ILE A 956 26.02 1.34 31.62
CA ILE A 956 25.62 1.16 30.22
C ILE A 956 26.44 0.05 29.55
N LEU A 957 27.77 0.07 29.74
CA LEU A 957 28.66 -0.96 29.21
C LEU A 957 28.38 -2.33 29.83
N LEU A 958 28.09 -2.42 31.12
CA LEU A 958 27.72 -3.67 31.78
C LEU A 958 26.46 -4.27 31.17
N ASN A 959 25.41 -3.46 30.96
CA ASN A 959 24.17 -3.96 30.38
C ASN A 959 24.36 -4.37 28.90
N CYS A 960 25.22 -3.65 28.16
CA CYS A 960 25.64 -4.07 26.82
C CYS A 960 26.28 -5.47 26.86
N LEU A 961 27.25 -5.69 27.76
CA LEU A 961 27.94 -6.98 27.91
C LEU A 961 26.99 -8.11 28.32
N LYS A 962 25.99 -7.83 29.17
CA LYS A 962 24.96 -8.81 29.55
C LYS A 962 24.04 -9.21 28.38
N LYS A 963 23.98 -8.40 27.31
CA LYS A 963 23.14 -8.64 26.12
C LYS A 963 23.93 -9.17 24.91
N THR A 964 25.25 -9.24 24.99
CA THR A 964 26.11 -9.77 23.94
C THR A 964 26.68 -11.12 24.34
N GLU A 965 26.91 -11.98 23.36
CA GLU A 965 27.66 -13.22 23.56
C GLU A 965 29.13 -12.93 23.91
N VAL A 966 29.73 -13.82 24.70
CA VAL A 966 31.07 -13.63 25.29
C VAL A 966 32.15 -13.44 24.20
N GLN A 967 32.02 -14.14 23.07
CA GLN A 967 32.89 -14.01 21.90
C GLN A 967 33.04 -12.58 21.38
N TYR A 968 32.02 -11.74 21.53
CA TYR A 968 32.04 -10.35 21.06
C TYR A 968 32.72 -9.39 22.04
N TRP A 969 32.94 -9.79 23.30
CA TRP A 969 33.44 -8.90 24.35
C TRP A 969 34.89 -8.45 24.11
N SER A 970 35.69 -9.29 23.44
CA SER A 970 37.08 -8.98 23.07
C SER A 970 37.20 -7.66 22.32
N VAL A 971 36.29 -7.42 21.36
CA VAL A 971 36.24 -6.18 20.56
C VAL A 971 36.05 -4.96 21.45
N LEU A 972 35.15 -5.03 22.45
CA LEU A 972 34.90 -3.90 23.34
C LEU A 972 36.12 -3.57 24.21
N PHE A 973 36.73 -4.59 24.83
CA PHE A 973 37.88 -4.39 25.73
C PHE A 973 39.15 -3.94 24.97
N GLU A 974 39.38 -4.46 23.77
CA GLU A 974 40.46 -3.98 22.89
C GLU A 974 40.30 -2.50 22.54
N LYS A 975 39.07 -2.04 22.25
CA LYS A 975 38.78 -0.63 21.92
C LYS A 975 38.86 0.29 23.14
N LEU A 976 38.44 -0.19 24.32
CA LEU A 976 38.55 0.57 25.57
C LEU A 976 40.00 0.70 26.05
N GLY A 977 40.87 -0.24 25.69
CA GLY A 977 42.24 -0.33 26.21
C GLY A 977 42.29 -0.74 27.69
N GLU A 978 41.23 -1.36 28.20
CA GLU A 978 41.07 -1.76 29.61
C GLU A 978 40.57 -3.19 29.70
N THR A 979 41.13 -3.98 30.62
CA THR A 979 40.63 -5.32 30.89
C THR A 979 39.46 -5.29 31.89
N PRO A 980 38.58 -6.31 31.90
CA PRO A 980 37.54 -6.42 32.93
C PRO A 980 38.10 -6.32 34.35
N ARG A 981 39.31 -6.85 34.58
CA ARG A 981 40.01 -6.83 35.88
C ARG A 981 40.40 -5.42 36.30
N ASP A 982 40.87 -4.60 35.36
CA ASP A 982 41.16 -3.19 35.61
C ASP A 982 39.91 -2.41 36.01
N ILE A 983 38.77 -2.72 35.36
CA ILE A 983 37.48 -2.09 35.65
C ILE A 983 37.00 -2.48 37.06
N VAL A 984 37.08 -3.75 37.44
CA VAL A 984 36.70 -4.20 38.80
C VAL A 984 37.54 -3.49 39.86
N ASN A 985 38.86 -3.45 39.68
CA ASN A 985 39.77 -2.81 40.63
C ASN A 985 39.49 -1.31 40.77
N ARG A 986 39.26 -0.61 39.66
CA ARG A 986 38.90 0.81 39.67
C ARG A 986 37.56 1.05 40.35
N MET A 987 36.55 0.24 40.07
CA MET A 987 35.22 0.38 40.67
C MET A 987 35.22 0.12 42.17
N PHE A 988 36.01 -0.85 42.60
CA PHE A 988 36.12 -1.23 43.99
C PHE A 988 36.92 -0.20 44.80
N ARG A 989 38.06 0.27 44.27
CA ARG A 989 39.01 1.13 45.00
C ARG A 989 38.73 2.63 44.84
N ASP A 990 38.39 3.10 43.65
CA ASP A 990 38.31 4.53 43.34
C ASP A 990 36.88 5.07 43.44
N ALA A 991 35.89 4.27 43.04
CA ALA A 991 34.49 4.70 42.96
C ALA A 991 33.60 4.19 44.10
N GLU A 992 34.12 3.31 44.97
CA GLU A 992 33.41 2.64 46.06
C GLU A 992 32.05 2.03 45.66
N ASN A 993 31.92 1.63 44.38
CA ASN A 993 30.65 1.11 43.84
C ASN A 993 30.64 -0.42 43.86
N TYR A 994 30.48 -0.98 45.05
CA TYR A 994 30.57 -2.42 45.31
C TYR A 994 29.59 -3.26 44.47
N ARG A 995 28.41 -2.71 44.17
CA ARG A 995 27.39 -3.36 43.33
C ARG A 995 27.89 -3.56 41.89
N LEU A 996 28.42 -2.51 41.28
CA LEU A 996 28.99 -2.59 39.93
C LEU A 996 30.23 -3.49 39.91
N SER A 997 31.08 -3.43 40.93
CA SER A 997 32.24 -4.31 41.07
C SER A 997 31.85 -5.79 41.05
N ALA A 998 30.81 -6.19 41.79
CA ALA A 998 30.32 -7.57 41.80
C ALA A 998 29.83 -8.05 40.43
N HIS A 999 29.07 -7.22 39.71
CA HIS A 999 28.61 -7.59 38.37
C HIS A 999 29.75 -7.64 37.35
N TYR A 1000 30.70 -6.71 37.39
CA TYR A 1000 31.88 -6.76 36.51
C TYR A 1000 32.83 -7.91 36.84
N PHE A 1001 32.89 -8.33 38.11
CA PHE A 1001 33.63 -9.52 38.52
C PHE A 1001 33.07 -10.80 37.86
N THR A 1002 31.74 -10.87 37.75
CA THR A 1002 31.05 -11.95 37.01
C THR A 1002 31.45 -11.96 35.53
N ILE A 1003 31.47 -10.79 34.90
CA ILE A 1003 31.92 -10.62 33.51
C ILE A 1003 33.40 -11.02 33.35
N MET A 1004 34.26 -10.57 34.27
CA MET A 1004 35.70 -10.88 34.27
C MET A 1004 35.94 -12.39 34.23
N LEU A 1005 35.28 -13.16 35.11
CA LEU A 1005 35.46 -14.61 35.17
C LEU A 1005 35.00 -15.32 33.88
N ASN A 1006 33.88 -14.90 33.31
CA ASN A 1006 33.38 -15.47 32.05
C ASN A 1006 34.32 -15.15 30.87
N TYR A 1007 34.84 -13.92 30.82
CA TYR A 1007 35.79 -13.49 29.79
C TYR A 1007 37.13 -14.24 29.87
N GLU A 1008 37.70 -14.35 31.07
CA GLU A 1008 38.97 -15.06 31.29
C GLU A 1008 38.82 -16.58 31.03
N LYS A 1009 37.65 -17.16 31.33
CA LYS A 1009 37.36 -18.57 31.04
C LYS A 1009 37.34 -18.87 29.53
N GLU A 1010 36.76 -18.00 28.73
CA GLU A 1010 36.74 -18.16 27.27
C GLU A 1010 38.15 -17.94 26.67
N ALA A 1011 38.89 -16.94 27.16
CA ALA A 1011 40.27 -16.68 26.73
C ALA A 1011 41.25 -17.82 27.07
N SER A 1012 40.97 -18.61 28.11
CA SER A 1012 41.84 -19.70 28.60
C SER A 1012 41.40 -21.10 28.15
N ASN A 1013 40.51 -21.23 27.17
CA ASN A 1013 39.99 -22.52 26.68
C ASN A 1013 39.43 -23.43 27.80
N GLY A 1014 38.77 -22.84 28.80
CA GLY A 1014 37.99 -23.56 29.81
C GLY A 1014 38.73 -24.02 31.07
N ASP A 1015 40.02 -23.70 31.24
CA ASP A 1015 40.84 -24.18 32.36
C ASP A 1015 41.06 -23.14 33.49
N SER A 1016 40.25 -22.08 33.54
CA SER A 1016 40.40 -21.02 34.55
C SER A 1016 39.98 -21.48 35.96
N LYS A 1017 40.95 -21.80 36.81
CA LYS A 1017 40.79 -21.84 38.28
C LYS A 1017 40.93 -20.43 38.84
N LEU A 1018 40.04 -20.06 39.76
CA LEU A 1018 40.12 -18.82 40.54
C LEU A 1018 41.45 -18.74 41.30
N SER A 1019 42.15 -17.61 41.20
CA SER A 1019 43.41 -17.39 41.93
C SER A 1019 43.16 -16.99 43.39
N GLU A 1020 44.16 -17.11 44.27
CA GLU A 1020 44.04 -16.63 45.67
C GLU A 1020 43.73 -15.13 45.75
N GLN A 1021 44.24 -14.33 44.81
CA GLN A 1021 43.95 -12.90 44.72
C GLN A 1021 42.48 -12.61 44.39
N ASP A 1022 41.82 -13.50 43.64
CA ASP A 1022 40.41 -13.39 43.32
C ASP A 1022 39.52 -13.71 44.52
N LEU A 1023 39.94 -14.66 45.36
CA LEU A 1023 39.21 -15.02 46.59
C LEU A 1023 39.18 -13.87 47.59
N ASP A 1024 40.30 -13.17 47.75
CA ASP A 1024 40.35 -12.02 48.65
C ASP A 1024 39.48 -10.87 48.14
N LEU A 1025 39.56 -10.56 46.84
CA LEU A 1025 38.73 -9.52 46.21
C LEU A 1025 37.23 -9.84 46.31
N ILE A 1026 36.85 -11.11 46.09
CA ILE A 1026 35.47 -11.59 46.29
C ILE A 1026 35.03 -11.37 47.74
N GLY A 1027 35.86 -11.79 48.69
CA GLY A 1027 35.55 -11.69 50.12
C GLY A 1027 35.40 -10.24 50.57
N GLU A 1028 36.21 -9.33 50.03
CA GLU A 1028 36.11 -7.90 50.30
C GLU A 1028 34.86 -7.26 49.66
N ILE A 1029 34.56 -7.56 48.39
CA ILE A 1029 33.35 -7.06 47.72
C ILE A 1029 32.09 -7.54 48.48
N LEU A 1030 32.01 -8.82 48.83
CA LEU A 1030 30.89 -9.39 49.60
C LEU A 1030 30.76 -8.74 50.99
N LEU A 1031 31.88 -8.51 51.68
CA LEU A 1031 31.87 -7.83 52.97
C LEU A 1031 31.29 -6.42 52.84
N MET A 1032 31.71 -5.66 51.82
CA MET A 1032 31.21 -4.31 51.59
C MET A 1032 29.74 -4.29 51.15
N LEU A 1033 29.28 -5.25 50.35
CA LEU A 1033 27.86 -5.37 49.96
C LEU A 1033 26.96 -5.69 51.16
N VAL A 1034 27.38 -6.60 52.04
CA VAL A 1034 26.63 -6.92 53.26
C VAL A 1034 26.60 -5.72 54.21
N LEU A 1035 27.69 -4.98 54.35
CA LEU A 1035 27.74 -3.77 55.18
C LEU A 1035 26.87 -2.64 54.62
N THR A 1036 26.74 -2.53 53.29
CA THR A 1036 25.84 -1.57 52.63
C THR A 1036 24.38 -2.06 52.52
N LYS A 1037 24.08 -3.27 53.04
CA LYS A 1037 22.75 -3.92 53.05
C LYS A 1037 22.20 -4.25 51.65
N ASP A 1038 23.05 -4.40 50.65
CA ASP A 1038 22.67 -4.89 49.31
C ASP A 1038 22.69 -6.43 49.29
N TYR A 1039 21.70 -7.02 49.96
CA TYR A 1039 21.61 -8.49 50.10
C TYR A 1039 21.28 -9.21 48.79
N GLU A 1040 20.62 -8.52 47.85
CA GLU A 1040 20.25 -9.07 46.55
C GLU A 1040 21.50 -9.35 45.71
N THR A 1041 22.36 -8.33 45.53
CA THR A 1041 23.62 -8.48 44.78
C THR A 1041 24.58 -9.44 45.49
N SER A 1042 24.60 -9.43 46.83
CA SER A 1042 25.39 -10.39 47.62
C SER A 1042 24.97 -11.85 47.32
N PHE A 1043 23.66 -12.10 47.28
CA PHE A 1043 23.11 -13.43 47.01
C PHE A 1043 23.39 -13.89 45.57
N GLU A 1044 23.22 -13.00 44.59
CA GLU A 1044 23.57 -13.30 43.19
C GLU A 1044 25.04 -13.66 43.03
N MET A 1045 25.93 -12.90 43.68
CA MET A 1045 27.37 -13.14 43.63
C MET A 1045 27.73 -14.49 44.27
N VAL A 1046 27.18 -14.81 45.45
CA VAL A 1046 27.38 -16.12 46.10
C VAL A 1046 26.86 -17.26 45.23
N ARG A 1047 25.67 -17.11 44.62
CA ARG A 1047 25.09 -18.12 43.72
C ARG A 1047 25.98 -18.35 42.49
N PHE A 1048 26.54 -17.29 41.93
CA PHE A 1048 27.45 -17.39 40.80
C PHE A 1048 28.77 -18.09 41.17
N ILE A 1049 29.38 -17.71 42.30
CA ILE A 1049 30.59 -18.37 42.80
C ILE A 1049 30.34 -19.85 43.06
N LYS A 1050 29.20 -20.21 43.68
CA LYS A 1050 28.81 -21.59 43.90
C LYS A 1050 28.71 -22.38 42.59
N MET A 1051 28.25 -21.75 41.51
CA MET A 1051 28.15 -22.39 40.19
C MET A 1051 29.52 -22.67 39.57
N ILE A 1052 30.54 -21.87 39.89
CA ILE A 1052 31.90 -22.04 39.39
C ILE A 1052 32.67 -23.04 40.25
N ASP A 1053 32.67 -22.86 41.57
CA ASP A 1053 33.36 -23.73 42.53
C ASP A 1053 32.63 -23.73 43.89
N GLU A 1054 31.95 -24.84 44.18
CA GLU A 1054 31.18 -25.02 45.42
C GLU A 1054 32.06 -25.05 46.67
N LYS A 1055 33.27 -25.64 46.60
CA LYS A 1055 34.17 -25.74 47.77
C LYS A 1055 34.70 -24.36 48.16
N MET A 1056 35.07 -23.56 47.16
CA MET A 1056 35.57 -22.20 47.38
C MET A 1056 34.48 -21.26 47.89
N CYS A 1057 33.25 -21.42 47.41
CA CYS A 1057 32.09 -20.68 47.93
C CYS A 1057 31.93 -20.86 49.45
N HIS A 1058 32.05 -22.10 49.95
CA HIS A 1058 32.01 -22.38 51.38
C HIS A 1058 33.12 -21.64 52.15
N THR A 1059 34.36 -21.65 51.65
CA THR A 1059 35.49 -20.94 52.28
C THR A 1059 35.27 -19.43 52.36
N VAL A 1060 34.77 -18.80 51.29
CA VAL A 1060 34.48 -17.36 51.24
C VAL A 1060 33.36 -16.99 52.21
N VAL A 1061 32.28 -17.78 52.28
CA VAL A 1061 31.14 -17.52 53.16
C VAL A 1061 31.50 -17.71 54.64
N GLU A 1062 32.28 -18.75 54.98
CA GLU A 1062 32.82 -18.93 56.35
C GLU A 1062 33.78 -17.81 56.74
N GLY A 1063 34.63 -17.35 55.82
CA GLY A 1063 35.53 -16.22 56.03
C GLY A 1063 34.78 -14.90 56.21
N LEU A 1064 33.67 -14.70 55.49
CA LEU A 1064 32.81 -13.52 55.60
C LEU A 1064 32.23 -13.36 57.01
N GLY A 1065 31.77 -14.46 57.62
CA GLY A 1065 31.24 -14.45 58.99
C GLY A 1065 32.27 -13.96 60.02
N ARG A 1066 33.55 -14.36 59.87
CA ARG A 1066 34.66 -13.86 60.70
C ARG A 1066 34.97 -12.38 60.45
N ARG A 1067 35.09 -11.97 59.18
CA ARG A 1067 35.37 -10.57 58.80
C ARG A 1067 34.27 -9.58 59.27
N ILE A 1068 33.01 -10.01 59.28
CA ILE A 1068 31.89 -9.21 59.82
C ILE A 1068 32.03 -9.02 61.33
N ALA A 1069 32.38 -10.08 62.07
CA ALA A 1069 32.57 -10.04 63.52
C ALA A 1069 33.73 -9.11 63.93
N GLU A 1070 34.85 -9.17 63.21
CA GLU A 1070 36.04 -8.32 63.45
C GLU A 1070 35.73 -6.82 63.25
N ARG A 1071 35.05 -6.45 62.16
CA ARG A 1071 34.65 -5.05 61.91
C ARG A 1071 33.57 -4.53 62.85
N THR A 1072 32.69 -5.40 63.34
CA THR A 1072 31.71 -4.99 64.36
C THR A 1072 32.37 -4.74 65.70
N THR A 1073 33.41 -5.49 66.07
CA THR A 1073 34.21 -5.24 67.26
C THR A 1073 35.03 -3.94 67.18
N GLU A 1074 35.63 -3.62 66.01
CA GLU A 1074 36.37 -2.37 65.79
C GLU A 1074 35.49 -1.10 65.89
N ARG A 1075 34.27 -1.12 65.34
CA ARG A 1075 33.32 0.00 65.47
C ARG A 1075 32.82 0.22 66.90
N THR A 1076 32.72 -0.83 67.72
CA THR A 1076 32.40 -0.68 69.15
C THR A 1076 33.55 -0.02 69.92
N THR A 1077 34.81 -0.30 69.56
CA THR A 1077 35.98 0.35 70.16
C THR A 1077 36.16 1.82 69.70
N GLU A 1078 35.90 2.15 68.43
CA GLU A 1078 35.95 3.54 67.93
C GLU A 1078 34.85 4.44 68.53
N ARG A 1079 33.63 3.90 68.73
CA ARG A 1079 32.55 4.63 69.42
C ARG A 1079 32.81 4.84 70.91
N THR A 1080 33.61 3.98 71.54
CA THR A 1080 34.06 4.21 72.93
C THR A 1080 35.16 5.25 73.02
N THR A 1081 35.98 5.45 71.97
CA THR A 1081 37.01 6.49 71.92
C THR A 1081 36.47 7.86 71.49
N GLU A 1082 35.49 7.96 70.58
CA GLU A 1082 34.84 9.25 70.25
C GLU A 1082 33.98 9.80 71.41
N ARG A 1083 33.49 8.93 72.31
CA ARG A 1083 32.80 9.34 73.54
C ARG A 1083 33.75 9.74 74.67
N SER A 1084 35.06 9.53 74.52
CA SER A 1084 36.07 9.99 75.49
C SER A 1084 36.76 11.31 75.09
N ASP A 1085 36.49 11.84 73.88
CA ASP A 1085 37.02 13.13 73.39
C ASP A 1085 35.95 14.24 73.25
N VAL A 1086 34.75 14.05 73.82
CA VAL A 1086 33.74 15.10 74.09
C VAL A 1086 33.43 15.07 75.58
#